data_AF-A0A940FNY8-F1
#
_entry.id   AF-A0A940FNY8-F1
#
_cell.length_a   1.000
_cell.length_b   1.000
_cell.length_c   1.000
_cell.angle_alpha   90.00
_cell.angle_beta   90.00
_cell.angle_gamma   90.00
#
_symmetry.space_group_name_H-M   'P 1'
#
loop_
_entity.id
_entity.type
_entity.pdbx_description
1 polymer ?
#
loop_
_entity_poly.entity_id
_entity_poly.type
_entity_poly.pdbx_seq_one_letter_code
_entity_poly.pdbx_strand_id
1 'polypeptide(L)'
;MKISAVKYIIFFLGCVFVNNNLQSQDLFNNVKKYVGFGVHRTGTAGDIATSAWLGEELKSYGYNVKYLEFSTRQFFPEKVYLASKHDTITAFPMWWVNENISSNVTGKLVDPNKVTSFAKNNIALIQLPDPKRTYGQNAAYIDSLIDKGISGIVVITNNPSEGIQAYNTSENAKPWRVPIILVAPRDNEKLRSFLNKSTIVTLAINGTFKDVKGRNVYGTIGNGKKYIVVSTPISGWFTCGGERGSGIAIWLNLAKFIAKQHEGYTYVFTGNSGHENAFYGAHQFLESEAPPIDKTHLWLHIGAGAATLKYTKTPSGLVKTNEVDDKRRFFYSDQVKESFTTAFKDTKGEKVLANENPGGELAYVARKGYKRFAGITHVHPFFHVETDDENTTSEDILESTASAFKDFLGTEAGINNNISFTRFDKNPIITADMLGEEGDNINGPSLLKTPDWLKNKLGKYYLYFAHHKGKYIRLAYADDLKGPWKIYEPGTLQLNDCRCKDGPAKTAASVRHEGAENAEDQVTHVASPDVHIDSINKQLVMYFHCPLTHRGKKGQYSLRAVSKDGIHFKADTTILGVSYFRVFKWKDNYYSIARNSKFSRSKDGIYEFKEGPNSFNKVQNPSTLRHAAVKLVNDTLYVFYSRVGDSPERILLSTIKLTDDWSDWTPSYPVTVAQPETDYEGADLPITPSDMGLYYGKARQLRDPYVFEDNGKWYLLYTCAGENAIGIGEINAPFTK
;
A
#
# COMPACT_ATOMS: atom_id res chain seq x y z
N MET A 1 22.80 46.09 38.53
CA MET A 1 24.02 45.54 37.91
C MET A 1 23.82 44.04 37.74
N LYS A 2 23.70 43.57 36.49
CA LYS A 2 23.36 42.18 36.13
C LYS A 2 24.63 41.31 36.14
N ILE A 3 24.56 40.14 36.77
CA ILE A 3 25.53 39.06 36.60
C ILE A 3 24.96 38.09 35.55
N SER A 4 25.74 37.87 34.49
CA SER A 4 25.38 37.06 33.33
C SER A 4 25.64 35.57 33.63
N ALA A 5 24.58 34.76 33.60
CA ALA A 5 24.67 33.30 33.54
C ALA A 5 24.24 32.85 32.14
N VAL A 6 25.22 32.45 31.32
CA VAL A 6 24.99 31.82 30.01
C VAL A 6 24.53 30.38 30.27
N LYS A 7 23.23 30.13 30.15
CA LYS A 7 22.66 28.78 30.09
C LYS A 7 22.91 28.20 28.70
N TYR A 8 23.62 27.08 28.64
CA TYR A 8 23.66 26.21 27.47
C TYR A 8 22.24 25.71 27.16
N ILE A 9 21.72 26.10 26.00
CA ILE A 9 20.49 25.55 25.42
C ILE A 9 20.86 24.19 24.82
N ILE A 10 20.51 23.12 25.54
CA ILE A 10 20.44 21.78 24.97
C ILE A 10 19.20 21.75 24.08
N PHE A 11 19.40 21.74 22.76
CA PHE A 11 18.34 21.43 21.81
C PHE A 11 17.91 19.97 22.03
N PHE A 12 16.87 19.78 22.85
CA PHE A 12 15.99 18.62 22.71
C PHE A 12 15.24 18.80 21.39
N LEU A 13 15.80 18.28 20.29
CA LEU A 13 14.98 17.88 19.16
C LEU A 13 14.19 16.66 19.63
N GLY A 14 13.01 16.92 20.20
CA GLY A 14 11.97 15.93 20.23
C GLY A 14 11.76 15.45 18.80
N CYS A 15 12.13 14.20 18.52
CA CYS A 15 11.62 13.51 17.36
C CYS A 15 10.10 13.48 17.52
N VAL A 16 9.43 14.42 16.87
CA VAL A 16 8.05 14.23 16.45
C VAL A 16 8.07 12.89 15.71
N PHE A 17 7.32 11.93 16.23
CA PHE A 17 7.03 10.66 15.55
C PHE A 17 6.53 11.01 14.14
N VAL A 18 7.40 10.93 13.14
CA VAL A 18 6.96 10.94 11.75
C VAL A 18 6.49 9.53 11.50
N ASN A 19 5.19 9.35 11.75
CA ASN A 19 4.43 8.14 11.50
C ASN A 19 4.78 7.50 10.14
N ASN A 20 4.88 6.17 10.13
CA ASN A 20 4.68 5.37 8.92
C ASN A 20 3.29 5.64 8.27
N ASN A 21 2.38 6.35 8.96
CA ASN A 21 1.09 6.81 8.47
C ASN A 21 1.12 7.83 7.32
N LEU A 22 2.24 8.40 6.87
CA LEU A 22 2.13 9.44 5.82
C LEU A 22 1.43 8.94 4.55
N GLN A 23 1.64 7.68 4.16
CA GLN A 23 0.94 7.11 3.00
C GLN A 23 -0.52 6.74 3.29
N SER A 24 -0.82 6.18 4.47
CA SER A 24 -2.19 5.80 4.86
C SER A 24 -3.06 7.02 5.18
N GLN A 25 -2.47 8.05 5.77
CA GLN A 25 -3.07 9.35 6.02
C GLN A 25 -3.29 10.13 4.71
N ASP A 26 -2.36 10.08 3.75
CA ASP A 26 -2.57 10.62 2.40
C ASP A 26 -3.78 9.96 1.70
N LEU A 27 -3.88 8.62 1.76
CA LEU A 27 -5.02 7.87 1.24
C LEU A 27 -6.32 8.33 1.89
N PHE A 28 -6.38 8.41 3.22
CA PHE A 28 -7.58 8.82 3.93
C PHE A 28 -7.93 10.30 3.72
N ASN A 29 -6.94 11.18 3.60
CA ASN A 29 -7.14 12.59 3.24
C ASN A 29 -7.74 12.75 1.84
N ASN A 30 -7.39 11.89 0.89
CA ASN A 30 -8.03 11.88 -0.43
C ASN A 30 -9.51 11.49 -0.34
N VAL A 31 -9.88 10.54 0.53
CA VAL A 31 -11.29 10.21 0.80
C VAL A 31 -12.03 11.42 1.37
N LYS A 32 -11.46 12.07 2.40
CA LYS A 32 -12.05 13.28 3.00
C LYS A 32 -12.22 14.41 2.00
N LYS A 33 -11.23 14.63 1.13
CA LYS A 33 -11.28 15.66 0.10
C LYS A 33 -12.40 15.38 -0.90
N TYR A 34 -12.52 14.13 -1.36
CA TYR A 34 -13.60 13.72 -2.24
C TYR A 34 -14.97 13.92 -1.58
N VAL A 35 -15.17 13.43 -0.34
CA VAL A 35 -16.41 13.62 0.42
C VAL A 35 -16.73 15.11 0.63
N GLY A 36 -15.70 15.92 0.89
CA GLY A 36 -15.82 17.37 1.10
C GLY A 36 -16.33 18.17 -0.11
N PHE A 37 -16.33 17.59 -1.32
CA PHE A 37 -16.98 18.20 -2.49
C PHE A 37 -18.51 18.06 -2.48
N GLY A 38 -19.08 17.33 -1.52
CA GLY A 38 -20.52 17.18 -1.35
C GLY A 38 -21.10 16.13 -2.28
N VAL A 39 -22.26 16.41 -2.89
CA VAL A 39 -22.99 15.45 -3.73
C VAL A 39 -22.29 15.24 -5.08
N HIS A 40 -22.01 13.98 -5.43
CA HIS A 40 -21.27 13.58 -6.64
C HIS A 40 -22.15 13.11 -7.81
N ARG A 41 -23.46 13.36 -7.79
CA ARG A 41 -24.33 12.91 -8.87
C ARG A 41 -23.89 13.60 -10.16
N THR A 42 -23.88 12.89 -11.28
CA THR A 42 -23.38 13.41 -12.56
C THR A 42 -23.89 14.82 -12.88
N GLY A 43 -22.97 15.74 -13.16
CA GLY A 43 -23.24 17.13 -13.47
C GLY A 43 -23.54 18.04 -12.27
N THR A 44 -23.40 17.57 -11.03
CA THR A 44 -23.38 18.44 -9.85
C THR A 44 -22.04 19.17 -9.71
N ALA A 45 -21.99 20.17 -8.82
CA ALA A 45 -20.74 20.84 -8.48
C ALA A 45 -19.69 19.87 -7.93
N GLY A 46 -20.11 18.86 -7.14
CA GLY A 46 -19.20 17.85 -6.58
C GLY A 46 -18.56 16.97 -7.67
N ASP A 47 -19.35 16.49 -8.63
CA ASP A 47 -18.84 15.71 -9.77
C ASP A 47 -17.82 16.50 -10.62
N ILE A 48 -18.13 17.76 -10.91
CA ILE A 48 -17.22 18.65 -11.65
C ILE A 48 -15.97 18.97 -10.84
N ALA A 49 -16.09 19.25 -9.54
CA ALA A 49 -14.94 19.49 -8.67
C ALA A 49 -14.02 18.26 -8.58
N THR A 50 -14.60 17.06 -8.46
CA THR A 50 -13.85 15.80 -8.46
C THR A 50 -13.04 15.62 -9.73
N SER A 51 -13.67 15.70 -10.90
CA SER A 51 -12.96 15.52 -12.18
C SER A 51 -11.84 16.56 -12.37
N ALA A 52 -12.05 17.82 -11.97
CA ALA A 52 -11.01 18.85 -12.01
C ALA A 52 -9.84 18.51 -11.08
N TRP A 53 -10.14 18.16 -9.82
CA TRP A 53 -9.11 17.82 -8.84
C TRP A 53 -8.26 16.64 -9.29
N LEU A 54 -8.88 15.55 -9.75
CA LEU A 54 -8.16 14.37 -10.24
C LEU A 54 -7.28 14.71 -11.45
N GLY A 55 -7.74 15.60 -12.33
CA GLY A 55 -6.95 16.08 -13.46
C GLY A 55 -5.72 16.88 -13.02
N GLU A 56 -5.86 17.75 -12.02
CA GLU A 56 -4.73 18.50 -11.46
C GLU A 56 -3.73 17.58 -10.74
N GLU A 57 -4.19 16.56 -10.01
CA GLU A 57 -3.29 15.56 -9.39
C GLU A 57 -2.51 14.80 -10.46
N LEU A 58 -3.19 14.26 -11.48
CA LEU A 58 -2.54 13.56 -12.59
C LEU A 58 -1.51 14.45 -13.31
N LYS A 59 -1.87 15.70 -13.58
CA LYS A 59 -0.96 16.66 -14.20
C LYS A 59 0.26 16.94 -13.31
N SER A 60 0.07 17.06 -12.01
CA SER A 60 1.16 17.24 -11.05
C SER A 60 2.11 16.02 -11.00
N TYR A 61 1.61 14.83 -11.36
CA TYR A 61 2.41 13.62 -11.46
C TYR A 61 3.05 13.44 -12.86
N GLY A 62 2.84 14.37 -13.80
CA GLY A 62 3.44 14.36 -15.13
C GLY A 62 2.62 13.65 -16.22
N TYR A 63 1.35 13.33 -15.96
CA TYR A 63 0.46 12.77 -16.98
C TYR A 63 0.02 13.84 -17.97
N ASN A 64 -0.15 13.45 -19.24
CA ASN A 64 -0.89 14.25 -20.22
C ASN A 64 -2.40 14.06 -19.99
N VAL A 65 -3.07 15.08 -19.45
CA VAL A 65 -4.46 15.00 -18.99
C VAL A 65 -5.42 15.55 -20.04
N LYS A 66 -6.54 14.85 -20.22
CA LYS A 66 -7.67 15.21 -21.08
C LYS A 66 -8.99 14.99 -20.35
N TYR A 67 -10.04 15.61 -20.89
CA TYR A 67 -11.40 15.50 -20.39
C TYR A 67 -12.33 15.06 -21.51
N LEU A 68 -13.29 14.19 -21.16
CA LEU A 68 -14.38 13.80 -22.07
C LEU A 68 -15.70 14.24 -21.43
N GLU A 69 -16.34 15.22 -22.04
CA GLU A 69 -17.60 15.80 -21.57
C GLU A 69 -18.79 15.25 -22.35
N PHE A 70 -19.90 15.05 -21.66
CA PHE A 70 -21.18 14.70 -22.28
C PHE A 70 -22.32 15.47 -21.62
N SER A 71 -23.32 15.86 -22.40
CA SER A 71 -24.47 16.60 -21.89
C SER A 71 -25.52 15.63 -21.34
N THR A 72 -26.17 16.02 -20.25
CA THR A 72 -27.32 15.31 -19.68
C THR A 72 -28.31 16.32 -19.11
N ARG A 73 -29.61 16.08 -19.36
CA ARG A 73 -30.69 16.84 -18.75
C ARG A 73 -31.11 16.11 -17.48
N GLN A 74 -30.92 16.73 -16.32
CA GLN A 74 -31.14 16.06 -15.05
C GLN A 74 -31.90 16.91 -14.04
N PHE A 75 -32.65 16.23 -13.18
CA PHE A 75 -33.39 16.83 -12.08
C PHE A 75 -32.50 17.11 -10.86
N PHE A 76 -32.65 18.29 -10.28
CA PHE A 76 -32.00 18.72 -9.05
C PHE A 76 -33.08 18.85 -7.96
N PRO A 77 -33.19 17.86 -7.04
CA PRO A 77 -34.19 17.91 -5.98
C PRO A 77 -33.87 19.03 -4.99
N GLU A 78 -34.90 19.79 -4.62
CA GLU A 78 -34.85 20.86 -3.61
C GLU A 78 -35.61 20.44 -2.35
N LYS A 79 -36.83 19.92 -2.52
CA LYS A 79 -37.64 19.40 -1.42
C LYS A 79 -38.53 18.26 -1.90
N VAL A 80 -38.29 17.06 -1.40
CA VAL A 80 -39.03 15.85 -1.79
C VAL A 80 -39.58 15.18 -0.54
N TYR A 81 -40.89 14.91 -0.51
CA TYR A 81 -41.55 14.44 0.71
C TYR A 81 -42.89 13.75 0.45
N LEU A 82 -43.34 13.00 1.46
CA LEU A 82 -44.72 12.57 1.64
C LEU A 82 -45.31 13.27 2.87
N ALA A 83 -46.43 13.99 2.72
CA ALA A 83 -47.08 14.67 3.83
C ALA A 83 -48.53 14.24 4.01
N SER A 84 -48.97 14.13 5.26
CA SER A 84 -50.38 14.17 5.64
C SER A 84 -50.71 15.54 6.26
N LYS A 85 -51.92 15.71 6.79
CA LYS A 85 -52.31 16.92 7.53
C LYS A 85 -51.41 17.21 8.74
N HIS A 86 -50.89 16.18 9.40
CA HIS A 86 -50.20 16.30 10.69
C HIS A 86 -48.70 16.00 10.61
N ASP A 87 -48.27 15.35 9.54
CA ASP A 87 -46.96 14.72 9.50
C ASP A 87 -46.33 14.86 8.13
N THR A 88 -45.00 14.96 8.10
CA THR A 88 -44.20 14.89 6.88
C THR A 88 -43.12 13.83 7.03
N ILE A 89 -42.78 13.18 5.92
CA ILE A 89 -41.71 12.19 5.76
C ILE A 89 -40.82 12.68 4.63
N THR A 90 -39.53 12.88 4.92
CA THR A 90 -38.52 13.22 3.90
C THR A 90 -38.36 12.04 2.93
N ALA A 91 -38.20 12.36 1.65
CA ALA A 91 -38.07 11.36 0.61
C ALA A 91 -37.03 11.78 -0.43
N PHE A 92 -36.73 10.88 -1.37
CA PHE A 92 -35.86 11.15 -2.52
C PHE A 92 -36.57 10.72 -3.81
N PRO A 93 -36.40 11.38 -4.96
CA PRO A 93 -37.06 10.92 -6.18
C PRO A 93 -36.43 9.61 -6.68
N MET A 94 -37.24 8.73 -7.27
CA MET A 94 -36.72 7.60 -8.05
C MET A 94 -36.39 8.09 -9.47
N TRP A 95 -35.16 7.90 -9.92
CA TRP A 95 -34.76 8.27 -11.29
C TRP A 95 -35.37 7.30 -12.33
N TRP A 96 -35.81 7.75 -13.50
CA TRP A 96 -35.79 9.13 -14.00
C TRP A 96 -37.07 9.92 -13.65
N VAL A 97 -36.91 11.16 -13.17
CA VAL A 97 -38.02 12.09 -12.96
C VAL A 97 -38.52 12.62 -14.31
N ASN A 98 -39.82 12.78 -14.47
CA ASN A 98 -40.45 13.22 -15.71
C ASN A 98 -40.91 14.68 -15.61
N GLU A 99 -40.39 15.54 -16.48
CA GLU A 99 -40.71 16.97 -16.53
C GLU A 99 -42.11 17.27 -17.10
N ASN A 100 -42.74 16.29 -17.77
CA ASN A 100 -44.00 16.45 -18.48
C ASN A 100 -45.23 15.98 -17.68
N ILE A 101 -45.07 15.66 -16.40
CA ILE A 101 -46.16 15.23 -15.52
C ILE A 101 -46.24 16.12 -14.28
N SER A 102 -47.37 16.06 -13.57
CA SER A 102 -47.44 16.69 -12.25
C SER A 102 -46.52 15.96 -11.27
N SER A 103 -45.48 16.66 -10.80
CA SER A 103 -44.56 16.16 -9.77
C SER A 103 -45.20 16.04 -8.38
N ASN A 104 -46.36 16.67 -8.20
CA ASN A 104 -47.09 16.72 -6.93
C ASN A 104 -48.47 16.10 -7.10
N VAL A 105 -48.80 15.14 -6.24
CA VAL A 105 -50.05 14.37 -6.30
C VAL A 105 -50.61 14.24 -4.89
N THR A 106 -51.90 14.53 -4.76
CA THR A 106 -52.64 14.37 -3.51
C THR A 106 -53.72 13.32 -3.65
N GLY A 107 -53.75 12.37 -2.71
CA GLY A 107 -54.80 11.38 -2.67
C GLY A 107 -54.58 10.30 -1.62
N LYS A 108 -55.32 9.20 -1.73
CA LYS A 108 -55.34 8.15 -0.70
C LYS A 108 -54.14 7.22 -0.86
N LEU A 109 -53.39 7.01 0.21
CA LEU A 109 -52.34 5.99 0.25
C LEU A 109 -52.98 4.59 0.33
N VAL A 110 -52.57 3.66 -0.54
CA VAL A 110 -53.10 2.29 -0.60
C VAL A 110 -51.99 1.25 -0.68
N ASP A 111 -52.26 0.07 -0.11
CA ASP A 111 -51.47 -1.13 -0.32
C ASP A 111 -52.00 -1.84 -1.57
N PRO A 112 -51.23 -1.90 -2.69
CA PRO A 112 -51.73 -2.44 -3.95
C PRO A 112 -52.06 -3.93 -3.89
N ASN A 113 -51.56 -4.67 -2.88
CA ASN A 113 -51.89 -6.08 -2.71
C ASN A 113 -53.22 -6.31 -1.97
N LYS A 114 -53.81 -5.24 -1.41
CA LYS A 114 -55.06 -5.31 -0.63
C LYS A 114 -56.26 -4.66 -1.33
N VAL A 115 -56.08 -4.18 -2.55
CA VAL A 115 -57.13 -3.52 -3.33
C VAL A 115 -57.29 -4.19 -4.69
N THR A 116 -58.53 -4.36 -5.13
CA THR A 116 -58.87 -5.02 -6.41
C THR A 116 -58.86 -4.06 -7.61
N SER A 117 -58.99 -2.75 -7.36
CA SER A 117 -58.93 -1.67 -8.36
C SER A 117 -58.46 -0.36 -7.74
N PHE A 118 -57.80 0.50 -8.52
CA PHE A 118 -57.36 1.83 -8.05
C PHE A 118 -58.36 2.93 -8.42
N ALA A 119 -58.64 3.83 -7.49
CA ALA A 119 -59.30 5.10 -7.79
C ALA A 119 -58.28 6.06 -8.43
N LYS A 120 -58.78 7.02 -9.23
CA LYS A 120 -57.95 7.93 -10.04
C LYS A 120 -56.88 8.67 -9.26
N ASN A 121 -57.07 8.95 -7.96
CA ASN A 121 -56.13 9.66 -7.10
C ASN A 121 -55.39 8.75 -6.10
N ASN A 122 -55.45 7.43 -6.23
CA ASN A 122 -54.72 6.55 -5.33
C ASN A 122 -53.20 6.70 -5.51
N ILE A 123 -52.47 6.61 -4.40
CA ILE A 123 -51.02 6.57 -4.32
C ILE A 123 -50.62 5.22 -3.73
N ALA A 124 -49.78 4.44 -4.42
CA ALA A 124 -49.40 3.11 -3.93
C ALA A 124 -48.23 3.20 -2.95
N LEU A 125 -48.32 2.51 -1.82
CA LEU A 125 -47.17 2.22 -0.95
C LEU A 125 -46.64 0.82 -1.25
N ILE A 126 -45.38 0.71 -1.64
CA ILE A 126 -44.76 -0.56 -2.01
C ILE A 126 -43.39 -0.77 -1.34
N GLN A 127 -43.02 -2.03 -1.23
CA GLN A 127 -41.63 -2.47 -1.20
C GLN A 127 -41.34 -3.17 -2.53
N LEU A 128 -40.13 -3.00 -3.06
CA LEU A 128 -39.76 -3.63 -4.33
C LEU A 128 -39.60 -5.15 -4.16
N PRO A 129 -40.10 -5.98 -5.11
CA PRO A 129 -39.98 -7.44 -5.04
C PRO A 129 -38.53 -7.94 -4.99
N ASP A 130 -37.62 -7.31 -5.74
CA ASP A 130 -36.19 -7.51 -5.61
C ASP A 130 -35.52 -6.23 -5.09
N PRO A 131 -35.34 -6.10 -3.76
CA PRO A 131 -34.77 -4.91 -3.16
C PRO A 131 -33.27 -4.73 -3.45
N LYS A 132 -32.58 -5.78 -3.91
CA LYS A 132 -31.13 -5.78 -4.13
C LYS A 132 -30.75 -5.35 -5.56
N ARG A 133 -31.72 -5.10 -6.44
CA ARG A 133 -31.47 -4.90 -7.88
C ARG A 133 -32.04 -3.59 -8.44
N THR A 134 -31.50 -3.18 -9.59
CA THR A 134 -31.67 -1.87 -10.23
C THR A 134 -33.07 -1.61 -10.80
N TYR A 135 -33.27 -0.39 -11.33
CA TYR A 135 -34.46 0.05 -12.07
C TYR A 135 -35.04 -1.01 -13.02
N GLY A 136 -34.21 -1.61 -13.88
CA GLY A 136 -34.68 -2.41 -15.03
C GLY A 136 -35.45 -3.68 -14.66
N GLN A 137 -35.17 -4.29 -13.50
CA GLN A 137 -35.83 -5.54 -13.09
C GLN A 137 -37.11 -5.29 -12.29
N ASN A 138 -37.24 -4.11 -11.67
CA ASN A 138 -38.46 -3.71 -10.97
C ASN A 138 -39.42 -2.91 -11.86
N ALA A 139 -38.97 -2.45 -13.04
CA ALA A 139 -39.75 -1.61 -13.95
C ALA A 139 -41.10 -2.24 -14.36
N ALA A 140 -41.11 -3.52 -14.74
CA ALA A 140 -42.35 -4.21 -15.15
C ALA A 140 -43.42 -4.24 -14.04
N TYR A 141 -43.01 -4.44 -12.78
CA TYR A 141 -43.92 -4.40 -11.64
C TYR A 141 -44.47 -2.98 -11.42
N ILE A 142 -43.60 -1.97 -11.44
CA ILE A 142 -43.99 -0.56 -11.29
C ILE A 142 -44.93 -0.14 -12.41
N ASP A 143 -44.61 -0.46 -13.67
CA ASP A 143 -45.44 -0.18 -14.83
C ASP A 143 -46.82 -0.84 -14.72
N SER A 144 -46.90 -2.08 -14.20
CA SER A 144 -48.19 -2.74 -13.99
C SER A 144 -49.11 -2.00 -13.00
N LEU A 145 -48.55 -1.26 -12.03
CA LEU A 145 -49.32 -0.42 -11.11
C LEU A 145 -49.79 0.86 -11.79
N ILE A 146 -48.92 1.44 -12.63
CA ILE A 146 -49.23 2.62 -13.44
C ILE A 146 -50.34 2.31 -14.44
N ASP A 147 -50.27 1.18 -15.13
CA ASP A 147 -51.27 0.77 -16.13
C ASP A 147 -52.65 0.53 -15.51
N LYS A 148 -52.69 0.19 -14.21
CA LYS A 148 -53.94 0.08 -13.43
C LYS A 148 -54.47 1.43 -12.93
N GLY A 149 -53.81 2.55 -13.23
CA GLY A 149 -54.30 3.91 -12.96
C GLY A 149 -53.87 4.52 -11.63
N ILE A 150 -52.75 4.08 -11.04
CA ILE A 150 -52.18 4.77 -9.87
C ILE A 150 -51.69 6.17 -10.27
N SER A 151 -51.84 7.17 -9.38
CA SER A 151 -51.38 8.54 -9.65
C SER A 151 -49.98 8.84 -9.09
N GLY A 152 -49.45 8.00 -8.21
CA GLY A 152 -48.12 8.18 -7.63
C GLY A 152 -47.70 6.95 -6.83
N ILE A 153 -46.40 6.81 -6.56
CA ILE A 153 -45.85 5.63 -5.88
C ILE A 153 -44.86 6.06 -4.80
N VAL A 154 -45.00 5.46 -3.62
CA VAL A 154 -44.09 5.58 -2.49
C VAL A 154 -43.40 4.23 -2.32
N VAL A 155 -42.07 4.21 -2.43
CA VAL A 155 -41.25 3.01 -2.32
C VAL A 155 -40.48 3.05 -1.00
N ILE A 156 -40.76 2.10 -0.11
CA ILE A 156 -39.92 1.85 1.06
C ILE A 156 -38.67 1.12 0.58
N THR A 157 -37.50 1.75 0.75
CA THR A 157 -36.22 1.15 0.38
C THR A 157 -35.84 0.02 1.34
N ASN A 158 -34.76 -0.71 1.06
CA ASN A 158 -34.29 -1.79 1.91
C ASN A 158 -32.78 -1.71 2.08
N ASN A 159 -32.34 -0.75 2.89
CA ASN A 159 -30.94 -0.52 3.17
C ASN A 159 -30.62 -0.81 4.65
N PRO A 160 -29.52 -1.52 4.96
CA PRO A 160 -29.20 -1.91 6.33
C PRO A 160 -28.93 -0.74 7.30
N SER A 161 -28.54 0.43 6.78
CA SER A 161 -28.34 1.66 7.58
C SER A 161 -29.65 2.38 7.89
N GLU A 162 -30.79 1.86 7.43
CA GLU A 162 -32.11 2.46 7.60
C GLU A 162 -32.22 3.86 6.95
N GLY A 163 -31.36 4.15 5.95
CA GLY A 163 -31.36 5.35 5.12
C GLY A 163 -32.19 5.25 3.85
N ILE A 164 -32.47 6.40 3.22
CA ILE A 164 -33.10 6.44 1.88
C ILE A 164 -32.06 6.00 0.86
N GLN A 165 -32.29 4.86 0.21
CA GLN A 165 -31.38 4.31 -0.78
C GLN A 165 -31.78 4.74 -2.18
N ALA A 166 -30.86 5.37 -2.92
CA ALA A 166 -31.07 5.68 -4.33
C ALA A 166 -30.84 4.43 -5.22
N TYR A 167 -31.48 4.40 -6.39
CA TYR A 167 -31.41 3.27 -7.34
C TYR A 167 -30.80 3.70 -8.66
N ASN A 168 -29.86 2.90 -9.16
CA ASN A 168 -29.24 3.11 -10.46
C ASN A 168 -30.21 2.85 -11.60
N THR A 169 -30.03 3.62 -12.65
CA THR A 169 -30.80 3.50 -13.88
C THR A 169 -30.23 2.40 -14.78
N SER A 170 -31.01 1.98 -15.79
CA SER A 170 -30.55 1.10 -16.87
C SER A 170 -30.39 1.89 -18.16
N GLU A 171 -29.60 1.37 -19.10
CA GLU A 171 -29.21 2.04 -20.36
C GLU A 171 -30.40 2.57 -21.19
N ASN A 172 -31.57 1.92 -21.07
CA ASN A 172 -32.80 2.29 -21.78
C ASN A 172 -33.92 2.79 -20.86
N ALA A 173 -33.59 3.19 -19.62
CA ALA A 173 -34.57 3.68 -18.67
C ALA A 173 -35.25 4.96 -19.18
N LYS A 174 -36.57 5.03 -19.06
CA LYS A 174 -37.37 6.20 -19.43
C LYS A 174 -37.85 6.94 -18.18
N PRO A 175 -38.14 8.25 -18.27
CA PRO A 175 -38.83 8.97 -17.21
C PRO A 175 -40.12 8.28 -16.79
N TRP A 176 -40.35 8.18 -15.48
CA TRP A 176 -41.54 7.54 -14.94
C TRP A 176 -42.82 8.27 -15.37
N ARG A 177 -43.90 7.51 -15.62
CA ARG A 177 -45.19 8.09 -16.06
C ARG A 177 -46.00 8.72 -14.92
N VAL A 178 -45.61 8.46 -13.68
CA VAL A 178 -46.16 9.03 -12.44
C VAL A 178 -45.01 9.42 -11.51
N PRO A 179 -45.19 10.36 -10.56
CA PRO A 179 -44.14 10.68 -9.60
C PRO A 179 -43.91 9.51 -8.64
N ILE A 180 -42.64 9.16 -8.45
CA ILE A 180 -42.21 8.07 -7.57
C ILE A 180 -41.19 8.61 -6.57
N ILE A 181 -41.43 8.39 -5.28
CA ILE A 181 -40.52 8.75 -4.20
C ILE A 181 -40.04 7.52 -3.42
N LEU A 182 -38.80 7.62 -2.94
CA LEU A 182 -38.09 6.65 -2.12
C LEU A 182 -38.10 7.17 -0.68
N VAL A 183 -38.49 6.31 0.25
CA VAL A 183 -38.57 6.62 1.69
C VAL A 183 -37.77 5.59 2.48
N ALA A 184 -37.20 6.05 3.60
CA ALA A 184 -36.28 5.24 4.39
C ALA A 184 -37.01 4.09 5.12
N PRO A 185 -36.33 2.96 5.37
CA PRO A 185 -36.90 1.84 6.11
C PRO A 185 -37.33 2.24 7.54
N ARG A 186 -36.58 3.14 8.21
CA ARG A 186 -36.93 3.69 9.53
C ARG A 186 -38.30 4.36 9.61
N ASP A 187 -38.84 4.86 8.50
CA ASP A 187 -40.13 5.54 8.46
C ASP A 187 -41.31 4.58 8.22
N ASN A 188 -41.05 3.26 8.15
CA ASN A 188 -42.05 2.23 7.83
C ASN A 188 -43.25 2.22 8.81
N GLU A 189 -43.03 2.41 10.12
CA GLU A 189 -44.13 2.48 11.08
C GLU A 189 -45.04 3.69 10.82
N LYS A 190 -44.43 4.85 10.55
CA LYS A 190 -45.13 6.08 10.23
C LYS A 190 -45.93 5.95 8.93
N LEU A 191 -45.36 5.33 7.89
CA LEU A 191 -46.04 5.05 6.62
C LEU A 191 -47.23 4.11 6.79
N ARG A 192 -47.09 3.05 7.61
CA ARG A 192 -48.20 2.13 7.92
C ARG A 192 -49.34 2.82 8.66
N SER A 193 -49.04 3.82 9.49
CA SER A 193 -50.07 4.63 10.14
C SER A 193 -50.93 5.42 9.14
N PHE A 194 -50.36 5.84 8.00
CA PHE A 194 -51.09 6.53 6.94
C PHE A 194 -52.04 5.60 6.17
N LEU A 195 -51.64 4.32 5.97
CA LEU A 195 -52.47 3.31 5.33
C LEU A 195 -53.72 2.98 6.15
N ASN A 196 -53.56 2.70 7.45
CA ASN A 196 -54.65 2.23 8.31
C ASN A 196 -55.77 3.27 8.50
N LYS A 197 -55.46 4.56 8.37
CA LYS A 197 -56.40 5.67 8.61
C LYS A 197 -57.14 6.15 7.36
N SER A 198 -56.91 5.53 6.19
CA SER A 198 -57.37 6.07 4.89
C SER A 198 -56.95 7.54 4.68
N THR A 199 -55.77 7.90 5.17
CA THR A 199 -55.27 9.29 5.19
C THR A 199 -55.03 9.79 3.77
N ILE A 200 -55.49 11.00 3.48
CA ILE A 200 -55.10 11.74 2.28
C ILE A 200 -53.68 12.26 2.49
N VAL A 201 -52.79 11.91 1.57
CA VAL A 201 -51.39 12.31 1.58
C VAL A 201 -51.07 13.08 0.30
N THR A 202 -50.08 13.97 0.40
CA THR A 202 -49.46 14.65 -0.72
C THR A 202 -48.05 14.09 -0.91
N LEU A 203 -47.81 13.45 -2.05
CA LEU A 203 -46.49 13.14 -2.56
C LEU A 203 -46.01 14.37 -3.34
N ALA A 204 -44.83 14.88 -3.00
CA ALA A 204 -44.26 16.04 -3.70
C ALA A 204 -42.80 15.81 -4.11
N ILE A 205 -42.48 16.14 -5.35
CA ILE A 205 -41.13 16.15 -5.92
C ILE A 205 -40.82 17.56 -6.41
N ASN A 206 -40.36 18.44 -5.51
CA ASN A 206 -40.01 19.82 -5.88
C ASN A 206 -38.50 19.92 -6.18
N GLY A 207 -38.18 20.62 -7.26
CA GLY A 207 -36.82 20.82 -7.73
C GLY A 207 -36.79 21.39 -9.14
N THR A 208 -35.61 21.42 -9.74
CA THR A 208 -35.36 22.07 -11.04
C THR A 208 -34.67 21.13 -12.02
N PHE A 209 -35.16 21.09 -13.27
CA PHE A 209 -34.43 20.44 -14.36
C PHE A 209 -33.36 21.39 -14.90
N LYS A 210 -32.17 20.85 -15.18
CA LYS A 210 -31.06 21.61 -15.74
C LYS A 210 -30.36 20.77 -16.79
N ASP A 211 -29.95 21.43 -17.87
CA ASP A 211 -28.99 20.87 -18.81
C ASP A 211 -27.59 21.05 -18.21
N VAL A 212 -26.94 19.94 -17.90
CA VAL A 212 -25.61 19.91 -17.24
C VAL A 212 -24.66 19.02 -18.04
N LYS A 213 -23.36 19.13 -17.74
CA LYS A 213 -22.34 18.26 -18.32
C LYS A 213 -21.84 17.28 -17.29
N GLY A 214 -21.81 16.00 -17.62
CA GLY A 214 -20.93 15.04 -16.97
C GLY A 214 -19.54 15.13 -17.57
N ARG A 215 -18.50 14.87 -16.77
CA ARG A 215 -17.12 14.96 -17.23
C ARG A 215 -16.27 13.82 -16.70
N ASN A 216 -15.74 13.01 -17.63
CA ASN A 216 -14.65 12.11 -17.33
C ASN A 216 -13.33 12.87 -17.35
N VAL A 217 -12.38 12.37 -16.59
CA VAL A 217 -10.98 12.77 -16.64
C VAL A 217 -10.13 11.55 -17.01
N TYR A 218 -9.13 11.73 -17.87
CA TYR A 218 -8.15 10.69 -18.10
C TYR A 218 -6.77 11.27 -18.38
N GLY A 219 -5.73 10.58 -17.91
CA GLY A 219 -4.34 10.95 -18.11
C GLY A 219 -3.53 9.81 -18.70
N THR A 220 -2.57 10.16 -19.55
CA THR A 220 -1.63 9.19 -20.15
C THR A 220 -0.18 9.51 -19.79
N ILE A 221 0.62 8.49 -19.46
CA ILE A 221 2.07 8.62 -19.24
C ILE A 221 2.80 7.38 -19.80
N GLY A 222 4.10 7.50 -20.07
CA GLY A 222 4.92 6.42 -20.63
C GLY A 222 4.92 6.38 -22.16
N ASN A 223 5.82 5.57 -22.71
CA ASN A 223 6.18 5.55 -24.14
C ASN A 223 6.11 4.15 -24.78
N GLY A 224 5.54 3.17 -24.07
CA GLY A 224 5.42 1.80 -24.56
C GLY A 224 4.39 1.65 -25.68
N LYS A 225 4.54 0.59 -26.48
CA LYS A 225 3.58 0.26 -27.58
C LYS A 225 2.33 -0.47 -27.10
N LYS A 226 2.34 -0.98 -25.86
CA LYS A 226 1.22 -1.65 -25.20
C LYS A 226 0.70 -0.78 -24.05
N TYR A 227 -0.57 -0.99 -23.70
CA TYR A 227 -1.27 -0.16 -22.74
C TYR A 227 -1.60 -0.90 -21.45
N ILE A 228 -1.54 -0.18 -20.33
CA ILE A 228 -2.13 -0.60 -19.06
C ILE A 228 -3.16 0.45 -18.66
N VAL A 229 -4.41 0.05 -18.48
CA VAL A 229 -5.51 0.94 -18.12
C VAL A 229 -5.87 0.75 -16.66
N VAL A 230 -6.00 1.84 -15.90
CA VAL A 230 -6.52 1.85 -14.53
C VAL A 230 -7.74 2.76 -14.48
N SER A 231 -8.91 2.19 -14.21
CA SER A 231 -10.21 2.87 -14.25
C SER A 231 -10.87 2.93 -12.87
N THR A 232 -11.58 4.01 -12.59
CA THR A 232 -12.43 4.15 -11.41
C THR A 232 -13.66 5.01 -11.72
N PRO A 233 -14.85 4.68 -11.22
CA PRO A 233 -15.99 5.60 -11.29
C PRO A 233 -15.80 6.76 -10.30
N ILE A 234 -16.20 7.97 -10.69
CA ILE A 234 -15.97 9.19 -9.89
C ILE A 234 -17.25 9.93 -9.47
N SER A 235 -18.40 9.53 -10.02
CA SER A 235 -19.71 10.11 -9.71
C SER A 235 -20.56 9.15 -8.90
N GLY A 236 -21.37 9.62 -7.94
CA GLY A 236 -22.36 8.79 -7.27
C GLY A 236 -23.50 9.59 -6.65
N TRP A 237 -24.52 8.94 -6.08
CA TRP A 237 -25.76 9.63 -5.69
C TRP A 237 -25.60 10.75 -4.66
N PHE A 238 -24.69 10.58 -3.69
CA PHE A 238 -24.52 11.45 -2.53
C PHE A 238 -23.03 11.80 -2.29
N THR A 239 -22.56 11.85 -1.05
CA THR A 239 -21.17 12.19 -0.65
C THR A 239 -20.14 11.09 -0.89
N CYS A 240 -20.59 9.84 -0.92
CA CYS A 240 -19.86 8.76 -1.57
C CYS A 240 -18.49 8.37 -0.92
N GLY A 241 -18.36 8.28 0.41
CA GLY A 241 -17.06 7.95 1.02
C GLY A 241 -16.54 6.54 0.72
N GLY A 242 -17.36 5.51 0.93
CA GLY A 242 -17.04 4.10 0.67
C GLY A 242 -17.23 3.73 -0.81
N GLU A 243 -18.37 4.13 -1.36
CA GLU A 243 -18.62 4.21 -2.80
C GLU A 243 -18.59 5.68 -3.14
N ARG A 244 -17.49 6.29 -3.57
CA ARG A 244 -16.34 5.77 -4.30
C ARG A 244 -15.01 6.28 -3.77
N GLY A 245 -15.02 7.09 -2.70
CA GLY A 245 -13.84 7.75 -2.14
C GLY A 245 -12.69 6.78 -1.88
N SER A 246 -12.97 5.61 -1.29
CA SER A 246 -11.96 4.56 -1.06
C SER A 246 -11.26 4.10 -2.36
N GLY A 247 -12.02 3.92 -3.44
CA GLY A 247 -11.48 3.53 -4.74
C GLY A 247 -10.69 4.65 -5.42
N ILE A 248 -11.16 5.89 -5.31
CA ILE A 248 -10.47 7.08 -5.84
C ILE A 248 -9.13 7.30 -5.14
N ALA A 249 -9.07 7.13 -3.82
CA ALA A 249 -7.84 7.24 -3.05
C ALA A 249 -6.79 6.22 -3.51
N ILE A 250 -7.20 4.95 -3.68
CA ILE A 250 -6.32 3.89 -4.20
C ILE A 250 -5.89 4.22 -5.64
N TRP A 251 -6.80 4.66 -6.50
CA TRP A 251 -6.52 5.02 -7.88
C TRP A 251 -5.46 6.13 -7.98
N LEU A 252 -5.56 7.19 -7.17
CA LEU A 252 -4.56 8.26 -7.10
C LEU A 252 -3.20 7.75 -6.61
N ASN A 253 -3.20 6.86 -5.62
CA ASN A 253 -1.97 6.25 -5.11
C ASN A 253 -1.25 5.43 -6.19
N LEU A 254 -1.99 4.65 -6.99
CA LEU A 254 -1.43 3.92 -8.12
C LEU A 254 -0.93 4.86 -9.22
N ALA A 255 -1.65 5.94 -9.51
CA ALA A 255 -1.21 6.93 -10.49
C ALA A 255 0.12 7.57 -10.09
N LYS A 256 0.25 7.94 -8.81
CA LYS A 256 1.48 8.50 -8.22
C LYS A 256 2.63 7.48 -8.20
N PHE A 257 2.34 6.20 -8.00
CA PHE A 257 3.31 5.11 -8.08
C PHE A 257 3.87 4.95 -9.50
N ILE A 258 2.99 4.81 -10.50
CA ILE A 258 3.37 4.66 -11.91
C ILE A 258 4.09 5.88 -12.45
N ALA A 259 3.76 7.09 -11.98
CA ALA A 259 4.45 8.31 -12.36
C ALA A 259 5.98 8.23 -12.17
N LYS A 260 6.44 7.46 -11.18
CA LYS A 260 7.87 7.29 -10.91
C LYS A 260 8.52 6.17 -11.72
N GLN A 261 7.73 5.24 -12.27
CA GLN A 261 8.19 4.02 -12.94
C GLN A 261 7.19 3.60 -14.02
N HIS A 262 7.37 4.12 -15.23
CA HIS A 262 6.42 3.94 -16.35
C HIS A 262 7.11 3.53 -17.66
N GLU A 263 8.29 2.92 -17.57
CA GLU A 263 8.95 2.34 -18.74
C GLU A 263 8.18 1.10 -19.24
N GLY A 264 8.30 0.79 -20.53
CA GLY A 264 7.77 -0.44 -21.14
C GLY A 264 6.30 -0.39 -21.61
N TYR A 265 5.46 0.45 -20.99
CA TYR A 265 4.04 0.60 -21.32
C TYR A 265 3.62 2.07 -21.46
N THR A 266 2.48 2.31 -22.11
CA THR A 266 1.72 3.55 -21.95
C THR A 266 0.58 3.31 -20.97
N TYR A 267 0.58 4.05 -19.87
CA TYR A 267 -0.42 3.91 -18.82
C TYR A 267 -1.54 4.91 -19.05
N VAL A 268 -2.79 4.45 -18.87
CA VAL A 268 -3.99 5.27 -19.01
C VAL A 268 -4.77 5.20 -17.71
N PHE A 269 -4.84 6.31 -17.00
CA PHE A 269 -5.61 6.44 -15.76
C PHE A 269 -6.90 7.19 -16.10
N THR A 270 -8.07 6.56 -15.94
CA THR A 270 -9.38 7.18 -16.23
C THR A 270 -10.31 7.19 -15.02
N GLY A 271 -10.94 8.34 -14.78
CA GLY A 271 -12.01 8.55 -13.82
C GLY A 271 -13.30 8.90 -14.54
N ASN A 272 -14.36 8.09 -14.36
CA ASN A 272 -15.56 8.17 -15.20
C ASN A 272 -16.79 8.66 -14.42
N SER A 273 -17.42 9.74 -14.91
CA SER A 273 -18.71 10.21 -14.41
C SER A 273 -19.85 9.46 -15.11
N GLY A 274 -21.07 9.51 -14.58
CA GLY A 274 -22.24 8.85 -15.16
C GLY A 274 -22.47 7.43 -14.67
N HIS A 275 -21.84 7.02 -13.57
CA HIS A 275 -21.95 5.66 -13.04
C HIS A 275 -23.41 5.26 -12.78
N GLU A 276 -24.16 6.12 -12.09
CA GLU A 276 -25.57 5.85 -11.73
C GLU A 276 -26.51 5.93 -12.93
N ASN A 277 -26.02 6.51 -14.03
CA ASN A 277 -26.68 6.62 -15.32
C ASN A 277 -26.26 5.45 -16.22
N ALA A 278 -26.34 4.22 -15.70
CA ALA A 278 -25.93 3.00 -16.39
C ALA A 278 -24.50 3.06 -16.94
N PHE A 279 -23.56 3.57 -16.13
CA PHE A 279 -22.14 3.63 -16.47
C PHE A 279 -21.82 4.49 -17.71
N TYR A 280 -22.67 5.47 -18.02
CA TYR A 280 -22.63 6.20 -19.29
C TYR A 280 -21.25 6.74 -19.65
N GLY A 281 -20.55 7.43 -18.73
CA GLY A 281 -19.23 7.97 -19.05
C GLY A 281 -18.18 6.89 -19.24
N ALA A 282 -18.25 5.75 -18.55
CA ALA A 282 -17.36 4.62 -18.82
C ALA A 282 -17.58 4.06 -20.23
N HIS A 283 -18.83 3.96 -20.69
CA HIS A 283 -19.14 3.58 -22.08
C HIS A 283 -18.57 4.59 -23.07
N GLN A 284 -18.79 5.88 -22.85
CA GLN A 284 -18.25 6.93 -23.72
C GLN A 284 -16.73 6.81 -23.84
N PHE A 285 -16.01 6.63 -22.72
CA PHE A 285 -14.56 6.43 -22.74
C PHE A 285 -14.16 5.16 -23.50
N LEU A 286 -14.83 4.04 -23.21
CA LEU A 286 -14.54 2.73 -23.82
C LEU A 286 -14.72 2.73 -25.35
N GLU A 287 -15.69 3.50 -25.86
CA GLU A 287 -15.98 3.59 -27.29
C GLU A 287 -15.13 4.60 -28.06
N SER A 288 -14.56 5.61 -27.37
CA SER A 288 -13.90 6.74 -28.05
C SER A 288 -12.41 6.93 -27.73
N GLU A 289 -12.01 6.72 -26.48
CA GLU A 289 -10.67 7.09 -26.00
C GLU A 289 -9.85 5.90 -25.48
N ALA A 290 -10.49 4.76 -25.24
CA ALA A 290 -9.82 3.57 -24.74
C ALA A 290 -8.81 3.01 -25.76
N PRO A 291 -7.68 2.46 -25.28
CA PRO A 291 -6.68 1.88 -26.17
C PRO A 291 -7.21 0.65 -26.92
N PRO A 292 -6.65 0.32 -28.10
CA PRO A 292 -7.05 -0.88 -28.83
C PRO A 292 -6.92 -2.15 -28.00
N ILE A 293 -7.89 -3.07 -28.13
CA ILE A 293 -7.97 -4.32 -27.36
C ILE A 293 -6.69 -5.15 -27.52
N ASP A 294 -6.19 -5.29 -28.75
CA ASP A 294 -4.99 -6.06 -29.10
C ASP A 294 -3.69 -5.45 -28.57
N LYS A 295 -3.71 -4.15 -28.24
CA LYS A 295 -2.58 -3.43 -27.64
C LYS A 295 -2.68 -3.29 -26.13
N THR A 296 -3.79 -3.69 -25.52
CA THR A 296 -3.98 -3.55 -24.08
C THR A 296 -3.46 -4.77 -23.34
N HIS A 297 -2.43 -4.56 -22.53
CA HIS A 297 -1.80 -5.57 -21.69
C HIS A 297 -2.60 -5.87 -20.43
N LEU A 298 -3.19 -4.85 -19.79
CA LEU A 298 -3.98 -5.02 -18.57
C LEU A 298 -5.06 -3.93 -18.49
N TRP A 299 -6.26 -4.32 -18.05
CA TRP A 299 -7.28 -3.39 -17.55
C TRP A 299 -7.58 -3.65 -16.07
N LEU A 300 -7.21 -2.71 -15.22
CA LEU A 300 -7.49 -2.73 -13.79
C LEU A 300 -8.67 -1.79 -13.48
N HIS A 301 -9.71 -2.29 -12.82
CA HIS A 301 -10.89 -1.50 -12.44
C HIS A 301 -11.06 -1.44 -10.92
N ILE A 302 -11.00 -0.26 -10.35
CA ILE A 302 -11.22 -0.03 -8.91
C ILE A 302 -12.68 0.42 -8.74
N GLY A 303 -13.57 -0.53 -8.54
CA GLY A 303 -14.99 -0.27 -8.35
C GLY A 303 -15.35 0.14 -6.92
N ALA A 304 -16.66 0.21 -6.65
CA ALA A 304 -17.20 0.63 -5.37
C ALA A 304 -16.79 -0.28 -4.19
N GLY A 305 -16.70 0.31 -3.00
CA GLY A 305 -16.42 -0.42 -1.76
C GLY A 305 -15.04 -1.09 -1.75
N ALA A 306 -14.06 -0.51 -2.47
CA ALA A 306 -12.72 -1.06 -2.60
C ALA A 306 -12.06 -1.30 -1.24
N ALA A 307 -12.24 -0.38 -0.28
CA ALA A 307 -11.75 -0.53 1.09
C ALA A 307 -12.75 0.07 2.08
N THR A 308 -13.71 -0.74 2.53
CA THR A 308 -14.75 -0.32 3.50
C THR A 308 -14.72 -1.18 4.75
N LEU A 309 -15.06 -0.57 5.89
CA LEU A 309 -15.14 -1.25 7.18
C LEU A 309 -16.33 -2.22 7.22
N LYS A 310 -16.15 -3.27 8.03
CA LYS A 310 -17.20 -4.22 8.37
C LYS A 310 -18.11 -3.62 9.44
N TYR A 311 -19.39 -3.89 9.31
CA TYR A 311 -20.41 -3.52 10.29
C TYR A 311 -21.18 -4.74 10.75
N THR A 312 -21.53 -4.76 12.03
CA THR A 312 -22.38 -5.79 12.64
C THR A 312 -23.74 -5.19 12.97
N LYS A 313 -24.81 -5.86 12.56
CA LYS A 313 -26.18 -5.47 12.93
C LYS A 313 -26.47 -5.95 14.35
N THR A 314 -26.85 -5.03 15.23
CA THR A 314 -27.32 -5.29 16.61
C THR A 314 -28.76 -4.80 16.76
N PRO A 315 -29.45 -5.11 17.88
CA PRO A 315 -30.77 -4.54 18.17
C PRO A 315 -30.77 -3.00 18.25
N SER A 316 -29.62 -2.38 18.56
CA SER A 316 -29.47 -0.92 18.64
C SER A 316 -29.03 -0.26 17.32
N GLY A 317 -28.80 -1.03 16.26
CA GLY A 317 -28.43 -0.53 14.93
C GLY A 317 -27.15 -1.15 14.37
N LEU A 318 -26.53 -0.48 13.41
CA LEU A 318 -25.24 -0.91 12.87
C LEU A 318 -24.10 -0.45 13.77
N VAL A 319 -23.25 -1.39 14.17
CA VAL A 319 -22.02 -1.11 14.93
C VAL A 319 -20.82 -1.27 13.99
N LYS A 320 -20.01 -0.22 13.89
CA LYS A 320 -18.76 -0.20 13.13
C LYS A 320 -17.72 -1.08 13.82
N THR A 321 -16.96 -1.83 13.04
CA THR A 321 -15.79 -2.57 13.52
C THR A 321 -14.49 -1.93 12.99
N ASN A 322 -13.34 -2.39 13.49
CA ASN A 322 -12.03 -1.99 12.95
C ASN A 322 -11.53 -2.93 11.83
N GLU A 323 -12.35 -3.90 11.42
CA GLU A 323 -11.99 -4.84 10.37
C GLU A 323 -12.50 -4.37 9.01
N VAL A 324 -11.79 -4.74 7.95
CA VAL A 324 -12.30 -4.61 6.59
C VAL A 324 -13.44 -5.60 6.33
N ASP A 325 -14.43 -5.20 5.53
CA ASP A 325 -15.51 -6.09 5.10
C ASP A 325 -14.94 -7.22 4.21
N ASP A 326 -15.17 -8.46 4.65
CA ASP A 326 -14.69 -9.69 4.01
C ASP A 326 -15.61 -10.14 2.86
N LYS A 327 -16.75 -9.47 2.65
CA LYS A 327 -17.68 -9.73 1.55
C LYS A 327 -17.32 -9.02 0.25
N ARG A 328 -16.27 -8.19 0.25
CA ARG A 328 -15.74 -7.55 -0.96
C ARG A 328 -15.36 -8.61 -1.99
N ARG A 329 -15.68 -8.38 -3.25
CA ARG A 329 -15.44 -9.33 -4.34
C ARG A 329 -14.40 -8.78 -5.30
N PHE A 330 -13.29 -9.49 -5.37
CA PHE A 330 -12.19 -9.21 -6.27
C PHE A 330 -12.30 -10.11 -7.51
N PHE A 331 -12.41 -9.51 -8.68
CA PHE A 331 -12.55 -10.21 -9.96
C PHE A 331 -11.20 -10.22 -10.68
N TYR A 332 -10.88 -11.33 -11.33
CA TYR A 332 -9.69 -11.44 -12.20
C TYR A 332 -9.95 -12.39 -13.37
N SER A 333 -9.35 -12.13 -14.51
CA SER A 333 -9.34 -13.05 -15.66
C SER A 333 -8.29 -14.14 -15.49
N ASP A 334 -8.45 -15.29 -16.15
CA ASP A 334 -7.48 -16.39 -16.10
C ASP A 334 -6.03 -15.96 -16.41
N GLN A 335 -5.87 -15.04 -17.36
CA GLN A 335 -4.57 -14.60 -17.87
C GLN A 335 -3.72 -13.85 -16.84
N VAL A 336 -4.32 -13.39 -15.74
CA VAL A 336 -3.65 -12.67 -14.65
C VAL A 336 -3.79 -13.42 -13.32
N LYS A 337 -4.25 -14.68 -13.33
CA LYS A 337 -4.54 -15.44 -12.11
C LYS A 337 -3.34 -15.56 -11.17
N GLU A 338 -2.16 -15.89 -11.70
CA GLU A 338 -0.96 -16.11 -10.89
C GLU A 338 -0.49 -14.83 -10.20
N SER A 339 -0.33 -13.74 -10.97
CA SER A 339 0.03 -12.42 -10.44
C SER A 339 -1.03 -11.89 -9.46
N PHE A 340 -2.31 -12.08 -9.76
CA PHE A 340 -3.41 -11.63 -8.93
C PHE A 340 -3.46 -12.37 -7.58
N THR A 341 -3.48 -13.71 -7.63
CA THR A 341 -3.57 -14.53 -6.41
C THR A 341 -2.36 -14.35 -5.51
N THR A 342 -1.17 -14.13 -6.07
CA THR A 342 0.03 -13.78 -5.31
C THR A 342 -0.11 -12.44 -4.60
N ALA A 343 -0.48 -11.38 -5.33
CA ALA A 343 -0.59 -10.03 -4.75
C ALA A 343 -1.72 -9.90 -3.71
N PHE A 344 -2.80 -10.65 -3.89
CA PHE A 344 -3.99 -10.59 -3.02
C PHE A 344 -4.05 -11.71 -1.97
N LYS A 345 -2.96 -12.48 -1.76
CA LYS A 345 -2.94 -13.66 -0.87
C LYS A 345 -3.45 -13.37 0.54
N ASP A 346 -3.03 -12.24 1.13
CA ASP A 346 -3.35 -11.86 2.51
C ASP A 346 -4.53 -10.87 2.59
N THR A 347 -5.10 -10.47 1.45
CA THR A 347 -6.21 -9.51 1.42
C THR A 347 -7.52 -10.21 1.77
N LYS A 348 -8.27 -9.76 2.77
CA LYS A 348 -9.62 -10.30 3.08
C LYS A 348 -10.62 -9.97 1.96
N GLY A 349 -11.43 -10.93 1.52
CA GLY A 349 -12.38 -10.78 0.41
C GLY A 349 -12.50 -12.05 -0.43
N GLU A 350 -13.59 -12.17 -1.18
CA GLU A 350 -13.81 -13.24 -2.16
C GLU A 350 -12.95 -12.98 -3.42
N LYS A 351 -12.23 -13.99 -3.91
CA LYS A 351 -11.47 -13.91 -5.17
C LYS A 351 -12.19 -14.72 -6.23
N VAL A 352 -12.74 -14.04 -7.22
CA VAL A 352 -13.68 -14.56 -8.20
C VAL A 352 -13.02 -14.58 -9.56
N LEU A 353 -12.94 -15.77 -10.18
CA LEU A 353 -12.57 -15.88 -11.58
C LEU A 353 -13.69 -15.31 -12.46
N ALA A 354 -13.34 -14.34 -13.31
CA ALA A 354 -14.30 -13.39 -13.88
C ALA A 354 -14.48 -13.50 -15.39
N ASN A 355 -14.13 -14.64 -16.00
CA ASN A 355 -14.04 -14.81 -17.45
C ASN A 355 -15.30 -14.39 -18.24
N GLU A 356 -16.49 -14.41 -17.64
CA GLU A 356 -17.73 -14.02 -18.35
C GLU A 356 -18.71 -13.15 -17.55
N ASN A 357 -18.52 -12.96 -16.23
CA ASN A 357 -19.46 -12.17 -15.43
C ASN A 357 -18.80 -11.37 -14.28
N PRO A 358 -17.91 -10.42 -14.59
CA PRO A 358 -17.42 -9.48 -13.58
C PRO A 358 -18.55 -8.55 -13.10
N GLY A 359 -18.43 -7.99 -11.89
CA GLY A 359 -19.34 -6.96 -11.41
C GLY A 359 -19.03 -5.55 -11.94
N GLY A 360 -20.03 -4.67 -11.93
CA GLY A 360 -19.87 -3.23 -12.23
C GLY A 360 -19.40 -2.92 -13.66
N GLU A 361 -18.61 -1.86 -13.81
CA GLU A 361 -18.11 -1.39 -15.13
C GLU A 361 -17.13 -2.39 -15.76
N LEU A 362 -16.44 -3.20 -14.93
CA LEU A 362 -15.55 -4.26 -15.40
C LEU A 362 -16.28 -5.29 -16.28
N ALA A 363 -17.58 -5.48 -16.08
CA ALA A 363 -18.40 -6.35 -16.92
C ALA A 363 -18.39 -5.92 -18.40
N TYR A 364 -18.38 -4.62 -18.66
CA TYR A 364 -18.35 -4.06 -20.02
C TYR A 364 -16.98 -4.20 -20.65
N VAL A 365 -15.92 -4.01 -19.87
CA VAL A 365 -14.53 -4.26 -20.30
C VAL A 365 -14.37 -5.72 -20.76
N ALA A 366 -14.84 -6.68 -19.95
CA ALA A 366 -14.80 -8.09 -20.32
C ALA A 366 -15.63 -8.37 -21.59
N ARG A 367 -16.87 -7.89 -21.66
CA ARG A 367 -17.74 -8.07 -22.84
C ARG A 367 -17.19 -7.45 -24.12
N LYS A 368 -16.46 -6.34 -24.01
CA LYS A 368 -15.81 -5.67 -25.15
C LYS A 368 -14.65 -6.50 -25.73
N GLY A 369 -14.11 -7.45 -24.96
CA GLY A 369 -13.10 -8.41 -25.43
C GLY A 369 -11.70 -8.18 -24.87
N TYR A 370 -11.52 -7.30 -23.89
CA TYR A 370 -10.25 -7.19 -23.16
C TYR A 370 -10.00 -8.48 -22.40
N LYS A 371 -8.83 -9.09 -22.61
CA LYS A 371 -8.54 -10.45 -22.12
C LYS A 371 -7.86 -10.49 -20.76
N ARG A 372 -7.09 -9.45 -20.43
CA ARG A 372 -6.30 -9.37 -19.20
C ARG A 372 -6.90 -8.28 -18.34
N PHE A 373 -7.68 -8.65 -17.33
CA PHE A 373 -8.36 -7.69 -16.49
C PHE A 373 -8.51 -8.17 -15.05
N ALA A 374 -8.62 -7.20 -14.14
CA ALA A 374 -8.96 -7.44 -12.75
C ALA A 374 -9.72 -6.24 -12.17
N GLY A 375 -10.39 -6.43 -11.04
CA GLY A 375 -11.00 -5.33 -10.32
C GLY A 375 -11.73 -5.74 -9.07
N ILE A 376 -12.49 -4.82 -8.50
CA ILE A 376 -13.24 -5.02 -7.26
C ILE A 376 -14.65 -4.45 -7.36
N THR A 377 -15.60 -5.11 -6.70
CA THR A 377 -16.89 -4.50 -6.33
C THR A 377 -17.30 -4.92 -4.93
N HIS A 378 -18.00 -4.03 -4.24
CA HIS A 378 -18.64 -4.33 -2.97
C HIS A 378 -19.79 -3.37 -2.69
N VAL A 379 -20.76 -3.84 -1.93
CA VAL A 379 -21.91 -3.08 -1.45
C VAL A 379 -21.87 -3.07 0.07
N HIS A 380 -21.45 -1.95 0.64
CA HIS A 380 -21.40 -1.76 2.10
C HIS A 380 -22.77 -1.28 2.64
N PRO A 381 -23.00 -1.30 3.96
CA PRO A 381 -24.30 -0.94 4.52
C PRO A 381 -24.81 0.47 4.20
N PHE A 382 -23.91 1.42 3.91
CA PHE A 382 -24.27 2.81 3.58
C PHE A 382 -24.26 3.06 2.07
N PHE A 383 -24.17 2.03 1.25
CA PHE A 383 -24.16 2.14 -0.22
C PHE A 383 -25.44 2.82 -0.75
N HIS A 384 -25.27 3.83 -1.62
CA HIS A 384 -26.33 4.71 -2.13
C HIS A 384 -27.19 5.42 -1.06
N VAL A 385 -26.67 5.74 0.12
CA VAL A 385 -27.37 6.62 1.07
C VAL A 385 -26.59 7.89 1.36
N GLU A 386 -27.28 8.92 1.85
CA GLU A 386 -26.69 10.23 2.15
C GLU A 386 -25.57 10.17 3.19
N THR A 387 -25.59 9.18 4.07
CA THR A 387 -24.58 8.97 5.13
C THR A 387 -23.39 8.10 4.67
N ASP A 388 -23.22 7.86 3.37
CA ASP A 388 -21.97 7.31 2.84
C ASP A 388 -20.87 8.39 2.86
N ASP A 389 -20.10 8.43 3.95
CA ASP A 389 -19.05 9.43 4.20
C ASP A 389 -17.67 8.76 4.46
N GLU A 390 -16.66 9.55 4.81
CA GLU A 390 -15.31 9.05 5.08
C GLU A 390 -15.24 8.05 6.25
N ASN A 391 -16.26 8.02 7.12
CA ASN A 391 -16.29 7.14 8.29
C ASN A 391 -16.60 5.68 7.95
N THR A 392 -16.89 5.39 6.68
CA THR A 392 -17.08 4.06 6.11
C THR A 392 -15.75 3.34 5.79
N THR A 393 -14.62 4.03 5.92
CA THR A 393 -13.28 3.49 5.69
C THR A 393 -12.30 3.87 6.82
N SER A 394 -11.04 3.43 6.71
CA SER A 394 -9.95 3.79 7.64
C SER A 394 -8.58 3.77 6.95
N GLU A 395 -7.59 4.40 7.57
CA GLU A 395 -6.19 4.43 7.12
C GLU A 395 -5.64 3.01 6.85
N ASP A 396 -5.79 2.10 7.82
CA ASP A 396 -5.24 0.73 7.75
C ASP A 396 -5.82 -0.10 6.60
N ILE A 397 -7.14 -0.03 6.39
CA ILE A 397 -7.79 -0.82 5.33
C ILE A 397 -7.51 -0.25 3.94
N LEU A 398 -7.33 1.08 3.84
CA LEU A 398 -6.91 1.74 2.62
C LEU A 398 -5.48 1.34 2.27
N GLU A 399 -4.56 1.40 3.22
CA GLU A 399 -3.15 1.06 3.00
C GLU A 399 -2.96 -0.41 2.58
N SER A 400 -3.58 -1.33 3.31
CA SER A 400 -3.49 -2.76 2.98
C SER A 400 -4.08 -3.08 1.61
N THR A 401 -5.24 -2.51 1.27
CA THR A 401 -5.86 -2.71 -0.04
C THR A 401 -5.06 -2.04 -1.17
N ALA A 402 -4.57 -0.81 -0.96
CA ALA A 402 -3.75 -0.10 -1.94
C ALA A 402 -2.44 -0.84 -2.23
N SER A 403 -1.82 -1.42 -1.20
CA SER A 403 -0.60 -2.21 -1.33
C SER A 403 -0.81 -3.44 -2.20
N ALA A 404 -1.90 -4.19 -2.02
CA ALA A 404 -2.21 -5.35 -2.86
C ALA A 404 -2.42 -4.96 -4.34
N PHE A 405 -3.15 -3.87 -4.61
CA PHE A 405 -3.30 -3.37 -5.98
C PHE A 405 -1.99 -2.88 -6.59
N LYS A 406 -1.14 -2.21 -5.79
CA LYS A 406 0.17 -1.75 -6.22
C LYS A 406 1.08 -2.94 -6.56
N ASP A 407 1.08 -3.99 -5.73
CA ASP A 407 1.87 -5.18 -5.95
C ASP A 407 1.43 -5.94 -7.21
N PHE A 408 0.11 -6.06 -7.41
CA PHE A 408 -0.46 -6.63 -8.62
C PHE A 408 -0.09 -5.83 -9.87
N LEU A 409 -0.36 -4.51 -9.86
CA LEU A 409 -0.05 -3.62 -10.98
C LEU A 409 1.45 -3.60 -11.28
N GLY A 410 2.30 -3.56 -10.25
CA GLY A 410 3.74 -3.58 -10.40
C GLY A 410 4.24 -4.88 -11.02
N THR A 411 3.64 -6.02 -10.68
CA THR A 411 3.96 -7.33 -11.30
C THR A 411 3.61 -7.34 -12.77
N GLU A 412 2.39 -6.94 -13.13
CA GLU A 412 1.92 -6.87 -14.52
C GLU A 412 2.70 -5.85 -15.37
N ALA A 413 3.12 -4.75 -14.74
CA ALA A 413 3.96 -3.74 -15.36
C ALA A 413 5.44 -4.18 -15.50
N GLY A 414 5.85 -5.31 -14.94
CA GLY A 414 7.26 -5.73 -14.88
C GLY A 414 8.13 -4.83 -13.99
N ILE A 415 7.50 -4.03 -13.13
CA ILE A 415 8.16 -3.17 -12.13
C ILE A 415 8.61 -4.02 -10.95
N ASN A 416 7.72 -4.89 -10.48
CA ASN A 416 8.01 -5.89 -9.45
C ASN A 416 8.60 -7.10 -10.16
N ASN A 417 9.85 -6.98 -10.61
CA ASN A 417 10.55 -8.13 -11.16
C ASN A 417 10.52 -9.26 -10.13
N ASN A 418 9.99 -10.42 -10.54
CA ASN A 418 9.74 -11.63 -9.75
C ASN A 418 10.95 -12.09 -8.95
N ILE A 419 11.19 -11.43 -7.82
CA ILE A 419 12.21 -11.82 -6.85
C ILE A 419 11.49 -12.75 -5.88
N SER A 420 11.86 -14.01 -5.93
CA SER A 420 11.46 -14.98 -4.92
C SER A 420 12.65 -15.32 -4.05
N PHE A 421 12.37 -15.60 -2.79
CA PHE A 421 13.36 -15.96 -1.80
C PHE A 421 13.02 -17.35 -1.25
N THR A 422 13.95 -18.29 -1.38
CA THR A 422 13.77 -19.67 -0.91
C THR A 422 14.78 -19.97 0.19
N ARG A 423 14.28 -20.09 1.42
CA ARG A 423 15.07 -20.46 2.60
C ARG A 423 15.71 -21.83 2.42
N PHE A 424 16.87 -22.05 3.02
CA PHE A 424 17.41 -23.38 3.16
C PHE A 424 16.65 -24.16 4.24
N ASP A 425 16.39 -25.44 3.98
CA ASP A 425 15.69 -26.34 4.91
C ASP A 425 16.43 -26.54 6.24
N LYS A 426 17.74 -26.25 6.28
CA LYS A 426 18.60 -26.37 7.45
C LYS A 426 18.79 -25.06 8.23
N ASN A 427 17.99 -24.03 7.94
CA ASN A 427 18.06 -22.79 8.70
C ASN A 427 17.58 -22.98 10.16
N PRO A 428 18.06 -22.14 11.09
CA PRO A 428 19.13 -21.14 10.91
C PRO A 428 20.53 -21.79 10.83
N ILE A 429 21.44 -21.19 10.05
CA ILE A 429 22.80 -21.70 9.86
C ILE A 429 23.77 -21.32 10.99
N ILE A 430 23.44 -20.28 11.76
CA ILE A 430 24.11 -19.94 13.02
C ILE A 430 23.03 -19.76 14.07
N THR A 431 23.15 -20.47 15.19
CA THR A 431 22.20 -20.45 16.31
C THR A 431 22.86 -19.92 17.58
N ALA A 432 22.05 -19.45 18.54
CA ALA A 432 22.56 -19.06 19.86
C ALA A 432 23.30 -20.22 20.56
N ASP A 433 22.80 -21.46 20.42
CA ASP A 433 23.41 -22.64 21.03
C ASP A 433 24.84 -22.92 20.54
N MET A 434 25.16 -22.54 19.29
CA MET A 434 26.53 -22.65 18.77
C MET A 434 27.51 -21.68 19.44
N LEU A 435 26.99 -20.65 20.11
CA LEU A 435 27.75 -19.52 20.66
C LEU A 435 27.65 -19.42 22.19
N GLY A 436 26.84 -20.26 22.83
CA GLY A 436 26.60 -20.24 24.26
C GLY A 436 26.00 -18.91 24.74
N GLU A 437 26.55 -18.36 25.82
CA GLU A 437 26.07 -17.11 26.45
C GLU A 437 26.26 -15.86 25.57
N GLU A 438 27.05 -15.92 24.49
CA GLU A 438 27.29 -14.78 23.59
C GLU A 438 26.49 -14.87 22.26
N GLY A 439 25.40 -15.64 22.25
CA GLY A 439 24.56 -15.92 21.08
C GLY A 439 23.25 -15.15 20.98
N ASP A 440 22.96 -14.24 21.90
CA ASP A 440 21.67 -13.55 22.05
C ASP A 440 21.50 -12.27 21.21
N ASN A 441 22.59 -11.74 20.64
CA ASN A 441 22.52 -10.54 19.78
C ASN A 441 23.64 -10.48 18.72
N ILE A 442 23.53 -11.34 17.70
CA ILE A 442 24.47 -11.45 16.59
C ILE A 442 24.03 -10.65 15.36
N ASN A 443 24.98 -9.98 14.70
CA ASN A 443 24.70 -9.06 13.60
C ASN A 443 25.77 -9.04 12.51
N GLY A 444 25.44 -8.35 11.42
CA GLY A 444 26.32 -8.09 10.28
C GLY A 444 26.99 -9.32 9.69
N PRO A 445 26.24 -10.32 9.17
CA PRO A 445 26.83 -11.41 8.42
C PRO A 445 27.61 -10.86 7.22
N SER A 446 28.72 -11.51 6.89
CA SER A 446 29.55 -11.27 5.72
C SER A 446 30.18 -12.58 5.27
N LEU A 447 29.66 -13.14 4.18
CA LEU A 447 30.03 -14.45 3.65
C LEU A 447 30.94 -14.32 2.42
N LEU A 448 32.00 -15.12 2.38
CA LEU A 448 32.82 -15.29 1.18
C LEU A 448 33.18 -16.75 0.92
N LYS A 449 33.45 -17.06 -0.35
CA LYS A 449 34.10 -18.30 -0.76
C LYS A 449 35.61 -18.10 -0.65
N THR A 450 36.30 -19.00 0.03
CA THR A 450 37.73 -18.85 0.31
C THR A 450 38.54 -18.86 -0.99
N PRO A 451 39.32 -17.80 -1.29
CA PRO A 451 40.01 -17.70 -2.57
C PRO A 451 41.15 -18.71 -2.67
N ASP A 452 41.50 -19.13 -3.89
CA ASP A 452 42.50 -20.19 -4.13
C ASP A 452 43.90 -19.86 -3.59
N TRP A 453 44.23 -18.57 -3.50
CA TRP A 453 45.50 -18.13 -2.92
C TRP A 453 45.56 -18.24 -1.39
N LEU A 454 44.43 -18.43 -0.72
CA LEU A 454 44.38 -18.59 0.74
C LEU A 454 44.90 -19.97 1.12
N LYS A 455 46.01 -20.02 1.84
CA LYS A 455 46.60 -21.27 2.33
C LYS A 455 45.93 -21.72 3.63
N ASN A 456 45.94 -23.03 3.89
CA ASN A 456 45.43 -23.62 5.15
C ASN A 456 43.97 -23.23 5.47
N LYS A 457 43.10 -23.29 4.45
CA LYS A 457 41.67 -22.96 4.58
C LYS A 457 41.01 -23.87 5.63
N LEU A 458 40.22 -23.30 6.53
CA LEU A 458 39.38 -24.06 7.47
C LEU A 458 38.20 -24.76 6.76
N GLY A 459 37.73 -24.17 5.65
CA GLY A 459 36.67 -24.71 4.81
C GLY A 459 36.51 -23.91 3.51
N LYS A 460 35.60 -24.34 2.65
CA LYS A 460 35.28 -23.67 1.37
C LYS A 460 34.67 -22.28 1.54
N TYR A 461 33.92 -22.04 2.62
CA TYR A 461 33.23 -20.77 2.88
C TYR A 461 33.56 -20.25 4.27
N TYR A 462 33.79 -18.94 4.38
CA TYR A 462 33.98 -18.21 5.62
C TYR A 462 32.84 -17.21 5.81
N LEU A 463 32.16 -17.30 6.95
CA LEU A 463 31.11 -16.38 7.39
C LEU A 463 31.62 -15.58 8.59
N TYR A 464 31.86 -14.29 8.36
CA TYR A 464 32.17 -13.33 9.42
C TYR A 464 30.89 -12.72 9.95
N PHE A 465 30.79 -12.54 11.25
CA PHE A 465 29.67 -11.86 11.90
C PHE A 465 30.14 -11.34 13.25
N ALA A 466 29.34 -10.47 13.87
CA ALA A 466 29.67 -9.89 15.15
C ALA A 466 28.57 -10.14 16.18
N HIS A 467 28.87 -9.74 17.41
CA HIS A 467 27.89 -9.56 18.46
C HIS A 467 27.74 -8.06 18.70
N HIS A 468 26.55 -7.57 19.02
CA HIS A 468 26.32 -6.12 19.25
C HIS A 468 27.14 -5.55 20.42
N LYS A 469 27.66 -6.44 21.28
CA LYS A 469 28.63 -6.14 22.36
C LYS A 469 29.93 -6.92 22.23
N GLY A 470 30.25 -7.38 21.02
CA GLY A 470 31.35 -8.31 20.76
C GLY A 470 32.73 -7.69 20.98
N LYS A 471 33.62 -8.44 21.64
CA LYS A 471 35.04 -8.09 21.81
C LYS A 471 35.91 -8.51 20.63
N TYR A 472 35.35 -9.25 19.69
CA TYR A 472 36.03 -9.73 18.49
C TYR A 472 35.03 -10.02 17.38
N ILE A 473 35.51 -10.01 16.13
CA ILE A 473 34.73 -10.49 14.97
C ILE A 473 34.79 -12.00 14.93
N ARG A 474 33.62 -12.65 14.85
CA ARG A 474 33.46 -14.10 14.81
C ARG A 474 33.71 -14.63 13.40
N LEU A 475 34.10 -15.88 13.33
CA LEU A 475 34.25 -16.63 12.08
C LEU A 475 33.56 -17.98 12.24
N ALA A 476 32.62 -18.27 11.34
CA ALA A 476 32.15 -19.61 11.09
C ALA A 476 32.67 -20.10 9.73
N TYR A 477 32.91 -21.39 9.60
CA TYR A 477 33.36 -22.00 8.34
C TYR A 477 32.61 -23.28 8.00
N ALA A 478 32.46 -23.55 6.70
CA ALA A 478 31.80 -24.74 6.18
C ALA A 478 32.31 -25.08 4.76
N ASP A 479 32.14 -26.33 4.35
CA ASP A 479 32.41 -26.77 2.97
C ASP A 479 31.17 -26.70 2.05
N ASP A 480 29.98 -26.57 2.64
CA ASP A 480 28.69 -26.42 1.96
C ASP A 480 27.93 -25.27 2.62
N LEU A 481 27.25 -24.43 1.82
CA LEU A 481 26.42 -23.33 2.33
C LEU A 481 25.29 -23.82 3.25
N LYS A 482 24.81 -25.05 3.05
CA LYS A 482 23.82 -25.72 3.92
C LYS A 482 24.42 -26.24 5.23
N GLY A 483 25.71 -26.05 5.45
CA GLY A 483 26.44 -26.54 6.61
C GLY A 483 26.81 -28.03 6.53
N PRO A 484 27.31 -28.62 7.63
CA PRO A 484 27.37 -28.03 8.97
C PRO A 484 28.37 -26.87 9.05
N TRP A 485 27.98 -25.80 9.74
CA TRP A 485 28.83 -24.66 10.06
C TRP A 485 29.56 -24.91 11.38
N LYS A 486 30.85 -24.59 11.43
CA LYS A 486 31.68 -24.71 12.64
C LYS A 486 32.16 -23.32 13.06
N ILE A 487 32.09 -23.03 14.35
CA ILE A 487 32.63 -21.80 14.92
C ILE A 487 34.14 -21.95 15.09
N TYR A 488 34.89 -20.94 14.66
CA TYR A 488 36.31 -20.81 14.96
C TYR A 488 36.49 -20.00 16.25
N GLU A 489 36.73 -20.71 17.34
CA GLU A 489 37.23 -20.17 18.61
C GLU A 489 38.73 -19.87 18.41
N PRO A 490 39.29 -18.65 18.60
CA PRO A 490 38.93 -17.51 19.46
C PRO A 490 38.34 -16.28 18.73
N GLY A 491 37.77 -16.47 17.54
CA GLY A 491 37.43 -15.37 16.63
C GLY A 491 38.64 -14.81 15.88
N THR A 492 38.45 -13.65 15.24
CA THR A 492 39.41 -13.08 14.27
C THR A 492 39.96 -11.72 14.72
N LEU A 493 39.41 -10.61 14.23
CA LEU A 493 39.81 -9.27 14.65
C LEU A 493 39.41 -9.02 16.11
N GLN A 494 40.39 -8.83 17.00
CA GLN A 494 40.17 -8.53 18.41
C GLN A 494 40.02 -7.01 18.63
N LEU A 495 39.18 -6.61 19.57
CA LEU A 495 38.99 -5.22 19.99
C LEU A 495 40.31 -4.55 20.40
N ASN A 496 41.21 -5.31 21.05
CA ASN A 496 42.51 -4.82 21.52
C ASN A 496 43.53 -4.61 20.39
N ASP A 497 43.28 -5.16 19.21
CA ASP A 497 44.15 -5.07 18.03
C ASP A 497 43.79 -3.88 17.12
N CYS A 498 42.75 -3.11 17.48
CA CYS A 498 42.31 -1.92 16.76
C CYS A 498 42.19 -0.70 17.68
N ARG A 499 41.91 0.46 17.08
CA ARG A 499 41.59 1.72 17.79
C ARG A 499 40.37 1.61 18.71
N CYS A 500 39.62 0.52 18.59
CA CYS A 500 38.41 0.24 19.35
C CYS A 500 38.67 0.26 20.86
N LYS A 501 39.85 -0.19 21.31
CA LYS A 501 40.27 -0.10 22.72
C LYS A 501 40.31 1.34 23.28
N ASP A 502 40.39 2.34 22.41
CA ASP A 502 40.39 3.77 22.76
C ASP A 502 38.96 4.35 22.81
N GLY A 503 37.94 3.49 22.75
CA GLY A 503 36.53 3.87 22.79
C GLY A 503 36.17 4.66 24.05
N PRO A 504 35.18 5.58 23.97
CA PRO A 504 34.82 6.47 25.08
C PRO A 504 34.17 5.74 26.27
N ALA A 505 33.76 4.48 26.09
CA ALA A 505 33.07 3.69 27.10
C ALA A 505 33.99 2.56 27.62
N LYS A 506 34.28 2.55 28.93
CA LYS A 506 35.22 1.59 29.54
C LYS A 506 34.54 0.36 30.16
N THR A 507 33.21 0.31 30.16
CA THR A 507 32.45 -0.76 30.80
C THR A 507 32.17 -1.89 29.81
N ALA A 508 32.61 -3.10 30.16
CA ALA A 508 32.34 -4.32 29.39
C ALA A 508 30.94 -4.92 29.69
N ALA A 509 30.28 -4.44 30.74
CA ALA A 509 28.97 -4.93 31.17
C ALA A 509 27.92 -3.85 30.89
N SER A 510 27.02 -4.12 29.96
CA SER A 510 25.73 -3.45 29.92
C SER A 510 24.77 -4.25 30.80
N VAL A 511 23.91 -3.55 31.55
CA VAL A 511 22.91 -4.19 32.42
C VAL A 511 21.79 -4.72 31.53
N ARG A 512 21.49 -6.01 31.64
CA ARG A 512 20.39 -6.62 30.91
C ARG A 512 19.05 -6.02 31.38
N HIS A 513 18.22 -5.58 30.43
CA HIS A 513 16.84 -5.19 30.64
C HIS A 513 15.95 -5.78 29.54
N GLU A 514 14.63 -5.76 29.74
CA GLU A 514 13.68 -6.09 28.67
C GLU A 514 13.40 -4.83 27.82
N GLY A 515 13.47 -4.96 26.49
CA GLY A 515 13.13 -3.88 25.56
C GLY A 515 14.32 -3.26 24.81
N ALA A 516 14.17 -2.00 24.41
CA ALA A 516 15.14 -1.25 23.60
C ALA A 516 16.23 -0.59 24.48
N GLU A 517 17.46 -0.50 23.95
CA GLU A 517 18.63 0.14 24.58
C GLU A 517 18.33 1.46 25.30
N ASN A 518 19.00 1.71 26.43
CA ASN A 518 18.96 3.02 27.09
C ASN A 518 20.34 3.69 27.10
N ALA A 519 20.41 4.96 27.51
CA ALA A 519 21.65 5.76 27.46
C ALA A 519 22.79 5.25 28.37
N GLU A 520 22.51 4.29 29.26
CA GLU A 520 23.45 3.71 30.22
C GLU A 520 24.21 2.49 29.65
N ASP A 521 23.78 1.95 28.50
CA ASP A 521 24.33 0.72 27.88
C ASP A 521 25.66 0.90 27.11
N GLN A 522 26.42 1.96 27.37
CA GLN A 522 27.64 2.32 26.62
C GLN A 522 28.71 1.22 26.68
N VAL A 523 28.77 0.35 25.67
CA VAL A 523 29.75 -0.74 25.56
C VAL A 523 30.67 -0.53 24.34
N THR A 524 31.97 -0.60 24.56
CA THR A 524 32.96 -0.67 23.48
C THR A 524 32.90 -2.05 22.82
N HIS A 525 32.85 -2.10 21.50
CA HIS A 525 32.70 -3.32 20.71
C HIS A 525 33.38 -3.20 19.34
N VAL A 526 33.52 -4.33 18.64
CA VAL A 526 33.79 -4.41 17.20
C VAL A 526 32.63 -5.09 16.50
N ALA A 527 32.03 -4.45 15.50
CA ALA A 527 30.79 -4.93 14.90
C ALA A 527 30.64 -4.69 13.39
N SER A 528 29.63 -5.36 12.84
CA SER A 528 29.18 -5.35 11.44
C SER A 528 30.33 -5.44 10.43
N PRO A 529 31.02 -6.60 10.35
CA PRO A 529 32.04 -6.82 9.36
C PRO A 529 31.46 -6.79 7.93
N ASP A 530 32.22 -6.23 7.01
CA ASP A 530 32.00 -6.24 5.56
C ASP A 530 33.31 -6.66 4.90
N VAL A 531 33.43 -7.94 4.59
CA VAL A 531 34.69 -8.57 4.17
C VAL A 531 34.71 -8.78 2.66
N HIS A 532 35.79 -8.30 2.02
CA HIS A 532 36.02 -8.31 0.59
C HIS A 532 37.30 -9.08 0.25
N ILE A 533 37.32 -9.68 -0.94
CA ILE A 533 38.52 -10.33 -1.49
C ILE A 533 39.29 -9.32 -2.34
N ASP A 534 40.52 -9.03 -1.94
CA ASP A 534 41.48 -8.28 -2.75
C ASP A 534 42.41 -9.27 -3.46
N SER A 535 41.99 -9.67 -4.67
CA SER A 535 42.71 -10.66 -5.49
C SER A 535 44.06 -10.14 -6.00
N ILE A 536 44.23 -8.83 -6.12
CA ILE A 536 45.47 -8.21 -6.62
C ILE A 536 46.57 -8.36 -5.56
N ASN A 537 46.28 -7.92 -4.33
CA ASN A 537 47.25 -7.99 -3.24
C ASN A 537 47.22 -9.33 -2.49
N LYS A 538 46.34 -10.26 -2.89
CA LYS A 538 46.12 -11.56 -2.24
C LYS A 538 45.89 -11.40 -0.74
N GLN A 539 44.84 -10.67 -0.40
CA GLN A 539 44.43 -10.42 0.99
C GLN A 539 42.91 -10.29 1.11
N LEU A 540 42.40 -10.46 2.31
CA LEU A 540 41.05 -10.11 2.67
C LEU A 540 41.04 -8.71 3.29
N VAL A 541 40.05 -7.91 2.95
CA VAL A 541 39.84 -6.55 3.47
C VAL A 541 38.53 -6.54 4.23
N MET A 542 38.57 -6.19 5.51
CA MET A 542 37.38 -6.07 6.36
C MET A 542 37.13 -4.60 6.66
N TYR A 543 35.93 -4.11 6.32
CA TYR A 543 35.39 -2.89 6.92
C TYR A 543 34.56 -3.28 8.14
N PHE A 544 34.71 -2.55 9.23
CA PHE A 544 34.00 -2.81 10.48
C PHE A 544 33.81 -1.50 11.22
N HIS A 545 33.00 -1.45 12.27
CA HIS A 545 32.87 -0.25 13.08
C HIS A 545 33.05 -0.50 14.57
N CYS A 546 33.31 0.59 15.29
CA CYS A 546 33.33 0.62 16.75
C CYS A 546 33.00 2.02 17.28
N PRO A 547 32.67 2.16 18.58
CA PRO A 547 32.55 3.46 19.23
C PRO A 547 33.91 4.16 19.34
N LEU A 548 34.03 5.36 18.80
CA LEU A 548 35.24 6.20 18.88
C LEU A 548 34.90 7.67 19.14
N THR A 549 35.91 8.45 19.49
CA THR A 549 35.85 9.91 19.43
C THR A 549 36.60 10.40 18.19
N HIS A 550 35.91 11.08 17.28
CA HIS A 550 36.49 11.65 16.07
C HIS A 550 36.15 13.15 15.96
N ARG A 551 37.17 14.00 15.76
CA ARG A 551 37.02 15.47 15.66
C ARG A 551 36.14 16.04 16.79
N GLY A 552 36.36 15.58 18.02
CA GLY A 552 35.61 15.99 19.23
C GLY A 552 34.21 15.39 19.38
N LYS A 553 33.74 14.55 18.44
CA LYS A 553 32.42 13.92 18.49
C LYS A 553 32.52 12.42 18.82
N LYS A 554 31.85 12.02 19.91
CA LYS A 554 31.60 10.60 20.21
C LYS A 554 30.59 10.03 19.21
N GLY A 555 30.86 8.84 18.69
CA GLY A 555 29.98 8.17 17.74
C GLY A 555 30.52 6.81 17.35
N GLN A 556 29.80 6.12 16.47
CA GLN A 556 30.26 4.86 15.88
C GLN A 556 30.83 5.14 14.49
N TYR A 557 32.04 4.67 14.24
CA TYR A 557 32.80 5.00 13.03
C TYR A 557 33.38 3.75 12.38
N SER A 558 33.39 3.76 11.05
CA SER A 558 33.94 2.65 10.26
C SER A 558 35.46 2.76 10.11
N LEU A 559 36.13 1.61 10.20
CA LEU A 559 37.57 1.38 10.06
C LEU A 559 37.80 0.24 9.06
N ARG A 560 39.06 0.02 8.72
CA ARG A 560 39.51 -1.05 7.82
C ARG A 560 40.53 -1.94 8.52
N ALA A 561 40.52 -3.23 8.20
CA ALA A 561 41.56 -4.18 8.57
C ALA A 561 41.88 -5.10 7.38
N VAL A 562 43.08 -5.67 7.35
CA VAL A 562 43.51 -6.62 6.31
C VAL A 562 44.05 -7.92 6.89
N SER A 563 43.86 -9.02 6.16
CA SER A 563 44.39 -10.33 6.54
C SER A 563 44.91 -11.11 5.33
N LYS A 564 46.00 -11.87 5.52
CA LYS A 564 46.54 -12.80 4.51
C LYS A 564 46.03 -14.23 4.66
N ASP A 565 45.47 -14.58 5.81
CA ASP A 565 44.99 -15.93 6.15
C ASP A 565 43.48 -15.97 6.49
N GLY A 566 42.85 -14.81 6.57
CA GLY A 566 41.43 -14.64 6.91
C GLY A 566 41.10 -14.88 8.38
N ILE A 567 42.12 -15.06 9.23
CA ILE A 567 41.98 -15.28 10.66
C ILE A 567 42.59 -14.10 11.42
N HIS A 568 43.83 -13.75 11.11
CA HIS A 568 44.56 -12.68 11.79
C HIS A 568 44.44 -11.39 10.98
N PHE A 569 43.65 -10.44 11.49
CA PHE A 569 43.43 -9.14 10.86
C PHE A 569 44.29 -8.06 11.51
N LYS A 570 44.96 -7.26 10.67
CA LYS A 570 45.68 -6.06 11.08
C LYS A 570 44.83 -4.83 10.75
N ALA A 571 44.38 -4.12 11.79
CA ALA A 571 43.56 -2.92 11.62
C ALA A 571 44.39 -1.69 11.26
N ASP A 572 43.86 -0.88 10.36
CA ASP A 572 44.34 0.46 10.06
C ASP A 572 43.89 1.44 11.15
N THR A 573 44.51 2.62 11.20
CA THR A 573 44.17 3.67 12.16
C THR A 573 43.24 4.74 11.59
N THR A 574 43.00 4.75 10.28
CA THR A 574 42.20 5.77 9.60
C THR A 574 40.70 5.54 9.83
N ILE A 575 40.01 6.61 10.21
CA ILE A 575 38.55 6.63 10.29
C ILE A 575 37.99 6.92 8.90
N LEU A 576 37.11 6.05 8.42
CA LEU A 576 36.60 6.09 7.05
C LEU A 576 35.30 6.88 6.90
N GLY A 577 34.45 6.86 7.92
CA GLY A 577 33.15 7.51 7.93
C GLY A 577 32.22 6.95 9.01
N VAL A 578 30.91 7.14 8.83
CA VAL A 578 29.87 6.63 9.75
C VAL A 578 29.85 5.09 9.84
N SER A 579 29.19 4.52 10.85
CA SER A 579 29.08 3.07 11.04
C SER A 579 28.26 2.34 9.96
N TYR A 580 28.38 1.01 9.93
CA TYR A 580 27.66 0.10 9.01
C TYR A 580 28.00 0.24 7.53
N PHE A 581 29.28 0.47 7.20
CA PHE A 581 29.71 0.50 5.81
C PHE A 581 29.41 -0.82 5.08
N ARG A 582 28.76 -0.71 3.93
CA ARG A 582 28.76 -1.71 2.85
C ARG A 582 29.46 -1.12 1.64
N VAL A 583 30.66 -1.64 1.36
CA VAL A 583 31.54 -1.09 0.33
C VAL A 583 31.33 -1.80 -1.00
N PHE A 584 31.35 -1.05 -2.10
CA PHE A 584 31.34 -1.59 -3.45
C PHE A 584 32.23 -0.73 -4.37
N LYS A 585 32.82 -1.36 -5.38
CA LYS A 585 33.62 -0.66 -6.39
C LYS A 585 32.78 -0.46 -7.64
N TRP A 586 32.73 0.77 -8.15
CA TRP A 586 32.10 1.09 -9.43
C TRP A 586 33.01 2.05 -10.21
N LYS A 587 33.36 1.66 -11.45
CA LYS A 587 34.42 2.30 -12.24
C LYS A 587 35.71 2.46 -11.41
N ASP A 588 36.29 3.64 -11.38
CA ASP A 588 37.57 3.94 -10.72
C ASP A 588 37.42 4.41 -9.26
N ASN A 589 36.27 4.19 -8.61
CA ASN A 589 36.06 4.63 -7.24
C ASN A 589 35.45 3.53 -6.37
N TYR A 590 35.70 3.66 -5.07
CA TYR A 590 35.05 2.91 -4.01
C TYR A 590 33.90 3.74 -3.47
N TYR A 591 32.75 3.12 -3.29
CA TYR A 591 31.57 3.71 -2.69
C TYR A 591 31.20 2.92 -1.44
N SER A 592 30.56 3.57 -0.50
CA SER A 592 29.90 2.90 0.61
C SER A 592 28.47 3.39 0.75
N ILE A 593 27.57 2.49 1.16
CA ILE A 593 26.30 2.86 1.78
C ILE A 593 26.37 2.50 3.26
N ALA A 594 25.84 3.37 4.10
CA ALA A 594 25.78 3.21 5.55
C ALA A 594 24.35 3.35 6.09
N ARG A 595 24.18 3.19 7.40
CA ARG A 595 22.91 3.44 8.10
C ARG A 595 22.30 4.79 7.69
N ASN A 596 20.97 4.85 7.68
CA ASN A 596 20.19 5.99 7.15
C ASN A 596 20.47 6.29 5.67
N SER A 597 20.94 5.29 4.91
CA SER A 597 21.20 5.40 3.46
C SER A 597 22.24 6.44 3.06
N LYS A 598 23.22 6.70 3.94
CA LYS A 598 24.30 7.63 3.65
C LYS A 598 25.27 7.01 2.64
N PHE A 599 25.35 7.60 1.44
CA PHE A 599 26.39 7.26 0.47
C PHE A 599 27.66 8.08 0.71
N SER A 600 28.81 7.44 0.52
CA SER A 600 30.12 8.10 0.55
C SER A 600 31.05 7.52 -0.53
N ARG A 601 32.09 8.24 -0.93
CA ARG A 601 33.04 7.82 -1.98
C ARG A 601 34.49 8.00 -1.56
N SER A 602 35.33 7.03 -1.88
CA SER A 602 36.80 7.04 -1.76
C SER A 602 37.46 6.66 -3.09
N LYS A 603 38.69 7.12 -3.31
CA LYS A 603 39.47 6.79 -4.53
C LYS A 603 40.14 5.42 -4.42
N ASP A 604 40.49 4.99 -3.22
CA ASP A 604 41.28 3.80 -2.96
C ASP A 604 40.60 2.82 -2.00
N GLY A 605 39.55 3.26 -1.30
CA GLY A 605 38.88 2.46 -0.29
C GLY A 605 39.71 2.24 0.98
N ILE A 606 40.82 2.96 1.14
CA ILE A 606 41.76 2.88 2.26
C ILE A 606 41.70 4.15 3.11
N TYR A 607 41.59 5.32 2.49
CA TYR A 607 41.45 6.61 3.18
C TYR A 607 39.98 7.07 3.28
N GLU A 608 39.77 8.19 3.97
CA GLU A 608 38.45 8.76 4.31
C GLU A 608 37.50 8.79 3.11
N PHE A 609 36.29 8.24 3.30
CA PHE A 609 35.22 8.29 2.32
C PHE A 609 34.49 9.63 2.47
N LYS A 610 34.50 10.44 1.42
CA LYS A 610 33.78 11.72 1.40
C LYS A 610 32.28 11.46 1.33
N GLU A 611 31.51 12.02 2.28
CA GLU A 611 30.05 11.94 2.28
C GLU A 611 29.46 12.55 1.00
N GLY A 612 28.42 11.90 0.48
CA GLY A 612 27.70 12.26 -0.73
C GLY A 612 26.20 12.48 -0.49
N PRO A 613 25.42 12.56 -1.58
CA PRO A 613 23.97 12.73 -1.51
C PRO A 613 23.29 11.50 -0.88
N ASN A 614 22.18 11.73 -0.16
CA ASN A 614 21.34 10.66 0.35
C ASN A 614 20.18 10.40 -0.63
N SER A 615 20.43 9.53 -1.62
CA SER A 615 19.47 9.23 -2.68
C SER A 615 18.15 8.64 -2.18
N PHE A 616 18.14 7.95 -1.03
CA PHE A 616 16.92 7.36 -0.47
C PHE A 616 15.95 8.40 0.07
N ASN A 617 16.39 9.62 0.38
CA ASN A 617 15.49 10.72 0.73
C ASN A 617 14.53 11.08 -0.42
N LYS A 618 14.80 10.68 -1.67
CA LYS A 618 13.88 10.86 -2.81
C LYS A 618 12.66 9.93 -2.74
N VAL A 619 12.76 8.81 -2.03
CA VAL A 619 11.68 7.81 -1.90
C VAL A 619 11.13 7.70 -0.48
N GLN A 620 11.93 8.02 0.55
CA GLN A 620 11.55 8.02 1.96
C GLN A 620 12.41 9.07 2.71
N ASN A 621 11.79 10.16 3.20
CA ASN A 621 12.49 11.23 3.92
C ASN A 621 11.86 11.48 5.30
N PRO A 622 12.60 11.31 6.42
CA PRO A 622 13.97 10.79 6.47
C PRO A 622 14.02 9.29 6.13
N SER A 623 15.12 8.85 5.53
CA SER A 623 15.35 7.43 5.31
C SER A 623 15.54 6.70 6.66
N THR A 624 14.76 5.64 6.90
CA THR A 624 14.85 4.81 8.12
C THR A 624 15.63 3.51 7.91
N LEU A 625 16.41 3.41 6.83
CA LEU A 625 17.28 2.26 6.54
C LEU A 625 18.18 1.94 7.76
N ARG A 626 18.02 0.72 8.30
CA ARG A 626 18.80 0.23 9.44
C ARG A 626 20.13 -0.36 8.96
N HIS A 627 20.05 -1.50 8.29
CA HIS A 627 21.19 -2.25 7.78
C HIS A 627 20.99 -2.49 6.28
N ALA A 628 22.09 -2.44 5.52
CA ALA A 628 22.09 -2.68 4.08
C ALA A 628 23.00 -3.87 3.71
N ALA A 629 22.75 -4.39 2.51
CA ALA A 629 23.68 -5.14 1.69
C ALA A 629 23.59 -4.59 0.26
N VAL A 630 24.68 -4.72 -0.49
CA VAL A 630 24.72 -4.24 -1.87
C VAL A 630 25.25 -5.30 -2.81
N LYS A 631 24.68 -5.34 -4.01
CA LYS A 631 25.18 -6.13 -5.12
C LYS A 631 25.18 -5.26 -6.37
N LEU A 632 26.35 -5.11 -6.98
CA LEU A 632 26.50 -4.39 -8.24
C LEU A 632 26.45 -5.37 -9.41
N VAL A 633 25.61 -5.09 -10.39
CA VAL A 633 25.55 -5.80 -11.68
C VAL A 633 25.59 -4.76 -12.78
N ASN A 634 26.64 -4.77 -13.60
CA ASN A 634 26.90 -3.71 -14.57
C ASN A 634 26.84 -2.33 -13.89
N ASP A 635 25.94 -1.46 -14.35
CA ASP A 635 25.69 -0.13 -13.76
C ASP A 635 24.41 -0.08 -12.93
N THR A 636 23.96 -1.22 -12.38
CA THR A 636 22.77 -1.29 -11.52
C THR A 636 23.18 -1.79 -10.13
N LEU A 637 22.93 -0.96 -9.12
CA LEU A 637 23.15 -1.30 -7.73
C LEU A 637 21.86 -1.84 -7.11
N TYR A 638 21.89 -3.08 -6.69
CA TYR A 638 20.84 -3.71 -5.90
C TYR A 638 21.14 -3.47 -4.42
N VAL A 639 20.23 -2.81 -3.72
CA VAL A 639 20.37 -2.46 -2.30
C VAL A 639 19.31 -3.23 -1.54
N PHE A 640 19.74 -4.25 -0.80
CA PHE A 640 18.89 -5.02 0.11
C PHE A 640 18.98 -4.39 1.49
N TYR A 641 17.86 -4.18 2.18
CA TYR A 641 17.89 -3.46 3.44
C TYR A 641 16.67 -3.74 4.33
N SER A 642 16.82 -3.49 5.62
CA SER A 642 15.70 -3.42 6.56
C SER A 642 15.47 -1.97 7.01
N ARG A 643 14.30 -1.68 7.58
CA ARG A 643 13.92 -0.35 8.04
C ARG A 643 13.48 -0.35 9.49
N VAL A 644 13.95 0.63 10.24
CA VAL A 644 13.43 0.89 11.58
C VAL A 644 11.98 1.38 11.49
N GLY A 645 11.12 0.87 12.36
CA GLY A 645 9.69 1.20 12.46
C GLY A 645 8.76 0.35 11.59
N ASP A 646 9.30 -0.50 10.71
CA ASP A 646 8.48 -1.44 9.95
C ASP A 646 7.86 -2.51 10.88
N SER A 647 6.65 -2.97 10.55
CA SER A 647 5.85 -3.90 11.36
C SER A 647 5.23 -5.00 10.47
N PRO A 648 5.82 -6.21 10.37
CA PRO A 648 7.12 -6.57 10.92
C PRO A 648 8.27 -5.93 10.13
N GLU A 649 9.42 -5.73 10.79
CA GLU A 649 10.67 -5.41 10.09
C GLU A 649 11.07 -6.60 9.21
N ARG A 650 11.32 -6.31 7.93
CA ARG A 650 11.50 -7.30 6.86
C ARG A 650 12.60 -6.84 5.90
N ILE A 651 13.10 -7.74 5.06
CA ILE A 651 14.13 -7.41 4.06
C ILE A 651 13.45 -6.89 2.80
N LEU A 652 13.81 -5.68 2.42
CA LEU A 652 13.39 -4.97 1.22
C LEU A 652 14.51 -4.97 0.19
N LEU A 653 14.16 -4.71 -1.07
CA LEU A 653 15.10 -4.41 -2.14
C LEU A 653 14.68 -3.17 -2.92
N SER A 654 15.64 -2.27 -3.13
CA SER A 654 15.58 -1.22 -4.14
C SER A 654 16.73 -1.37 -5.14
N THR A 655 16.50 -1.01 -6.39
CA THR A 655 17.54 -0.91 -7.42
C THR A 655 17.86 0.54 -7.73
N ILE A 656 19.13 0.86 -7.96
CA ILE A 656 19.59 2.19 -8.38
C ILE A 656 20.35 2.03 -9.69
N LYS A 657 19.93 2.73 -10.74
CA LYS A 657 20.76 2.89 -11.94
C LYS A 657 21.86 3.90 -11.64
N LEU A 658 23.11 3.46 -11.74
CA LEU A 658 24.26 4.31 -11.46
C LEU A 658 24.61 5.14 -12.69
N THR A 659 24.75 6.45 -12.47
CA THR A 659 25.23 7.46 -13.41
C THR A 659 26.49 8.13 -12.86
N ASP A 660 27.27 8.81 -13.71
CA ASP A 660 28.53 9.43 -13.29
C ASP A 660 28.34 10.51 -12.22
N ASP A 661 27.27 11.30 -12.33
CA ASP A 661 26.82 12.14 -11.24
C ASP A 661 25.96 11.33 -10.26
N TRP A 662 26.58 10.92 -9.16
CA TRP A 662 25.89 10.23 -8.07
C TRP A 662 24.77 11.02 -7.38
N SER A 663 24.62 12.32 -7.67
CA SER A 663 23.45 13.12 -7.26
C SER A 663 22.17 12.70 -7.96
N ASP A 664 22.29 12.11 -9.16
CA ASP A 664 21.16 11.63 -9.96
C ASP A 664 20.66 10.26 -9.52
N TRP A 665 21.47 9.52 -8.76
CA TRP A 665 21.11 8.20 -8.25
C TRP A 665 19.77 8.29 -7.51
N THR A 666 18.83 7.49 -7.97
CA THR A 666 17.44 7.47 -7.48
C THR A 666 17.02 6.01 -7.32
N PRO A 667 16.74 5.56 -6.09
CA PRO A 667 16.30 4.19 -5.87
C PRO A 667 14.89 3.95 -6.41
N SER A 668 14.64 2.74 -6.88
CA SER A 668 13.30 2.23 -7.11
C SER A 668 12.49 2.22 -5.81
N TYR A 669 11.16 2.18 -5.94
CA TYR A 669 10.34 1.78 -4.80
C TYR A 669 10.77 0.40 -4.29
N PRO A 670 10.77 0.18 -2.96
CA PRO A 670 11.16 -1.09 -2.40
C PRO A 670 10.13 -2.18 -2.69
N VAL A 671 10.63 -3.37 -2.98
CA VAL A 671 9.85 -4.62 -2.95
C VAL A 671 10.27 -5.47 -1.75
N THR A 672 9.35 -6.22 -1.17
CA THR A 672 9.68 -7.17 -0.08
C THR A 672 10.38 -8.40 -0.68
N VAL A 673 11.56 -8.74 -0.15
CA VAL A 673 12.32 -9.94 -0.54
C VAL A 673 12.05 -11.08 0.45
N ALA A 674 12.09 -10.79 1.75
CA ALA A 674 11.87 -11.77 2.81
C ALA A 674 11.20 -11.12 4.01
N GLN A 675 10.28 -11.84 4.66
CA GLN A 675 9.62 -11.44 5.91
C GLN A 675 9.57 -12.64 6.88
N PRO A 676 9.40 -12.46 8.20
CA PRO A 676 9.35 -13.56 9.15
C PRO A 676 8.21 -14.55 8.86
N GLU A 677 8.54 -15.81 8.62
CA GLU A 677 7.60 -16.89 8.27
C GLU A 677 7.80 -18.18 9.10
N THR A 678 8.94 -18.34 9.78
CA THR A 678 9.26 -19.53 10.59
C THR A 678 9.46 -19.20 12.07
N ASP A 679 9.39 -20.21 12.93
CA ASP A 679 9.58 -20.06 14.39
C ASP A 679 10.97 -19.48 14.74
N TYR A 680 12.02 -19.88 14.01
CA TYR A 680 13.37 -19.32 14.23
C TYR A 680 13.48 -17.86 13.79
N GLU A 681 12.52 -17.35 13.02
CA GLU A 681 12.38 -15.94 12.62
C GLU A 681 11.47 -15.16 13.57
N GLY A 682 10.87 -15.83 14.57
CA GLY A 682 9.92 -15.25 15.49
C GLY A 682 8.52 -15.07 14.89
N ALA A 683 8.12 -15.92 13.92
CA ALA A 683 6.80 -15.83 13.28
C ALA A 683 5.62 -16.02 14.25
N ASP A 684 5.86 -16.73 15.36
CA ASP A 684 4.96 -16.96 16.49
C ASP A 684 4.80 -15.73 17.41
N LEU A 685 5.69 -14.74 17.29
CA LEU A 685 5.67 -13.53 18.11
C LEU A 685 4.74 -12.44 17.53
N PRO A 686 4.26 -11.49 18.37
CA PRO A 686 3.42 -10.39 17.90
C PRO A 686 4.07 -9.54 16.80
N ILE A 687 3.25 -9.07 15.87
CA ILE A 687 3.66 -8.07 14.87
C ILE A 687 3.69 -6.69 15.55
N THR A 688 4.89 -6.15 15.77
CA THR A 688 5.10 -4.83 16.35
C THR A 688 6.10 -4.01 15.52
N PRO A 689 5.98 -2.67 15.50
CA PRO A 689 7.00 -1.80 14.91
C PRO A 689 8.36 -2.02 15.56
N SER A 690 9.43 -1.98 14.78
CA SER A 690 10.79 -2.13 15.32
C SER A 690 11.37 -0.82 15.88
N ASP A 691 12.07 -0.92 17.01
CA ASP A 691 12.72 0.22 17.66
C ASP A 691 14.15 0.47 17.15
N MET A 692 14.62 1.72 17.27
CA MET A 692 16.02 2.05 17.07
C MET A 692 16.89 1.48 18.19
N GLY A 693 18.09 1.01 17.83
CA GLY A 693 19.11 0.57 18.80
C GLY A 693 19.09 -0.92 19.07
N LEU A 694 19.85 -1.33 20.10
CA LEU A 694 19.90 -2.69 20.60
C LEU A 694 18.51 -3.14 21.07
N TYR A 695 18.18 -4.41 20.82
CA TYR A 695 16.95 -5.04 21.29
C TYR A 695 17.28 -6.29 22.09
N TYR A 696 16.69 -6.44 23.28
CA TYR A 696 16.85 -7.63 24.11
C TYR A 696 15.67 -8.59 23.92
N GLY A 697 15.97 -9.84 23.58
CA GLY A 697 14.99 -10.90 23.36
C GLY A 697 14.70 -11.14 21.88
N LYS A 698 13.66 -11.94 21.61
CA LYS A 698 13.23 -12.26 20.25
C LYS A 698 12.10 -11.33 19.81
N ALA A 699 12.10 -10.96 18.54
CA ALA A 699 11.02 -10.21 17.92
C ALA A 699 10.70 -10.75 16.53
N ARG A 700 9.47 -10.58 16.04
CA ARG A 700 9.07 -10.96 14.68
C ARG A 700 9.71 -10.03 13.63
N GLN A 701 11.02 -10.14 13.42
CA GLN A 701 11.82 -9.16 12.68
C GLN A 701 13.01 -9.83 11.97
N LEU A 702 13.22 -9.49 10.69
CA LEU A 702 14.43 -9.82 9.93
C LEU A 702 15.31 -8.58 9.78
N ARG A 703 16.62 -8.70 10.03
CA ARG A 703 17.58 -7.57 9.94
C ARG A 703 18.88 -7.99 9.24
N ASP A 704 19.83 -7.08 9.18
CA ASP A 704 21.23 -7.31 8.76
C ASP A 704 21.39 -8.15 7.49
N PRO A 705 20.83 -7.72 6.34
CA PRO A 705 21.01 -8.46 5.11
C PRO A 705 22.49 -8.51 4.71
N TYR A 706 22.86 -9.58 4.00
CA TYR A 706 24.11 -9.70 3.26
C TYR A 706 23.87 -10.52 1.99
N VAL A 707 24.43 -10.10 0.86
CA VAL A 707 24.26 -10.80 -0.43
C VAL A 707 25.57 -11.45 -0.83
N PHE A 708 25.49 -12.74 -1.11
CA PHE A 708 26.61 -13.57 -1.55
C PHE A 708 26.31 -14.17 -2.93
N GLU A 709 27.32 -14.32 -3.78
CA GLU A 709 27.20 -14.98 -5.08
C GLU A 709 28.16 -16.17 -5.17
N ASP A 710 27.66 -17.32 -5.61
CA ASP A 710 28.47 -18.47 -6.00
C ASP A 710 27.87 -19.16 -7.21
N ASN A 711 28.70 -19.44 -8.22
CA ASN A 711 28.30 -20.09 -9.48
C ASN A 711 27.07 -19.45 -10.15
N GLY A 712 27.00 -18.12 -10.18
CA GLY A 712 25.89 -17.36 -10.81
C GLY A 712 24.59 -17.33 -10.01
N LYS A 713 24.53 -17.99 -8.85
CA LYS A 713 23.38 -17.95 -7.94
C LYS A 713 23.60 -16.92 -6.84
N TRP A 714 22.55 -16.20 -6.49
CA TRP A 714 22.58 -15.22 -5.40
C TRP A 714 21.95 -15.81 -4.15
N TYR A 715 22.58 -15.55 -3.03
CA TYR A 715 22.15 -15.97 -1.70
C TYR A 715 22.01 -14.75 -0.81
N LEU A 716 20.90 -14.68 -0.07
CA LEU A 716 20.67 -13.66 0.94
C LEU A 716 20.85 -14.28 2.32
N LEU A 717 21.78 -13.73 3.10
CA LEU A 717 21.89 -13.95 4.53
C LEU A 717 21.19 -12.80 5.25
N TYR A 718 20.68 -13.07 6.43
CA TYR A 718 19.94 -12.12 7.26
C TYR A 718 19.92 -12.61 8.70
N THR A 719 19.77 -11.70 9.64
CA THR A 719 19.54 -12.06 11.04
C THR A 719 18.06 -12.30 11.30
N CYS A 720 17.77 -13.29 12.14
CA CYS A 720 16.42 -13.76 12.45
C CYS A 720 16.02 -13.36 13.87
N ALA A 721 14.71 -13.26 14.09
CA ALA A 721 14.11 -13.03 15.39
C ALA A 721 14.70 -11.84 16.17
N GLY A 722 15.02 -10.73 15.48
CA GLY A 722 15.67 -9.57 16.10
C GLY A 722 17.13 -9.83 16.53
N GLU A 723 17.97 -10.35 15.62
CA GLU A 723 19.41 -10.58 15.85
C GLU A 723 19.78 -11.80 16.72
N ASN A 724 18.91 -12.83 16.80
CA ASN A 724 19.14 -14.03 17.63
C ASN A 724 19.69 -15.25 16.85
N ALA A 725 19.72 -15.19 15.52
CA ALA A 725 20.23 -16.25 14.66
C ALA A 725 20.58 -15.69 13.27
N ILE A 726 21.31 -16.44 12.44
CA ILE A 726 21.54 -16.10 11.03
C ILE A 726 20.91 -17.17 10.14
N GLY A 727 20.05 -16.73 9.23
CA GLY A 727 19.46 -17.55 8.18
C GLY A 727 20.09 -17.26 6.82
N ILE A 728 19.89 -18.18 5.87
CA ILE A 728 20.29 -18.03 4.47
C ILE A 728 19.21 -18.58 3.52
N GLY A 729 19.09 -18.01 2.33
CA GLY A 729 18.29 -18.58 1.25
C GLY A 729 18.75 -18.14 -0.13
N GLU A 730 18.24 -18.81 -1.15
CA GLU A 730 18.51 -18.49 -2.55
C GLU A 730 17.54 -17.39 -3.02
N ILE A 731 18.09 -16.37 -3.70
CA ILE A 731 17.31 -15.37 -4.42
C ILE A 731 17.15 -15.87 -5.85
N ASN A 732 15.91 -16.11 -6.29
CA ASN A 732 15.62 -16.27 -7.71
C ASN A 732 15.10 -14.94 -8.25
N ALA A 733 15.83 -14.33 -9.16
CA ALA A 733 15.43 -13.11 -9.84
C ALA A 733 15.54 -13.28 -11.37
N PRO A 734 14.77 -12.55 -12.19
CA PRO A 734 14.85 -12.66 -13.65
C PRO A 734 16.23 -12.30 -14.22
N PHE A 735 17.05 -11.59 -13.45
CA PHE A 735 18.37 -11.07 -13.84
C PHE A 735 19.55 -11.92 -13.37
N THR A 736 19.31 -13.05 -12.68
CA THR A 736 20.36 -13.99 -12.24
C THR A 736 20.63 -15.10 -13.27
N LYS A 737 20.40 -14.84 -14.56
CA LYS A 737 20.63 -15.78 -15.66
C LYS A 737 21.62 -15.23 -16.67
#